data_AF-A0A946B2F9-F1
#
_entry.id   AF-A0A946B2F9-F1
#
_cell.length_a   1.000
_cell.length_b   1.000
_cell.length_c   1.000
_cell.angle_alpha   90.00
_cell.angle_beta   90.00
_cell.angle_gamma   90.00
#
_symmetry.space_group_name_H-M   'P 1'
#
loop_
_entity.id
_entity.type
_entity.pdbx_description
1 polymer ?
#
loop_
_entity_poly.entity_id
_entity_poly.type
_entity_poly.pdbx_seq_one_letter_code
_entity_poly.pdbx_strand_id
1 'polypeptide(L)'
;QNSNNSVRLTNDFLQKALDDEPWDLIRRTDGKVHETISARGLLDKISHAAWASADPGVQFDTTINEWHTCPESGRINASNPCSEYMFLDDTACNLASINLMKFRQEDGSFDIEGYRHACRLWTIVLEISVLMAQFPSEEIALGSYDFRTLGLGYANIGGLLMATGLSYDSDEGRAAAAGITALMTAVSYETSAEMAKELGPFRRFPENRDAMLRVIRNHRRAAHASGGYEGLTIAPVEMVARDLPFAGLADAATEAWDKALAAGEAHGFRNAQATVIAPTGTIGLVMDCDTTGVEPDFALVKFKKLAGGGYFKIINQMVPTALRTLGYKEQDIEAIVLYAVGHGSLKAAPQINHETLTNIGFTEEKLAAIEENLASAFDIRFVFNRWTLGDAFCKTALGFTDEQLDAPDFDMLSAMGFSKDAIEAANEHVCGTMTVEGAPNLKDEHLPVFDCANPCGRKGTRFLAADSHIKMLAAAQPFISGAISKTINMPNAASIEECKEAYLLSWRLGLKANALYRDGSKLSQPLAAIHLGDDDTDEEMEETFAEKIAEASPPQRAEIVAERIVERLVQQRRRLPHRRKGYTQKASVGGHKVYLRTGEYEDGQLGEIFVDMHKEGAAFRSLMNNFAIAVSIGLQYGVPLEEYVEAFTFTRFEPSGMVTGNDAIKMSTSILDYMFRELAISYLGRNDLSHADPEDLKPDSMGDGESESAIPEEWRERRVDEIRQETLDVVKRVASKGYVRDNLVVFTNNATQAAAGQQTTISASGQQLEARAASGGGVAVVATGEAAVVAAVSANSGSAAGGMQARAVARLKGYEGDPCPECANFTMVRNGVCLKCDSCGSTTGCS
;
A
#
# COMPACT_ATOMS: atom_id res chain seq x y z
N GLN A 1 7.99 0.53 4.29
CA GLN A 1 8.15 1.76 3.48
C GLN A 1 6.77 2.38 3.34
N ASN A 2 6.55 3.60 3.85
CA ASN A 2 5.23 4.24 3.90
C ASN A 2 5.02 5.32 2.80
N SER A 3 5.95 5.42 1.85
CA SER A 3 5.88 6.34 0.71
C SER A 3 6.16 5.61 -0.61
N ASN A 4 5.48 6.04 -1.66
CA ASN A 4 5.83 5.70 -3.04
C ASN A 4 6.91 6.69 -3.49
N ASN A 5 8.05 6.18 -3.96
CA ASN A 5 9.16 7.04 -4.38
C ASN A 5 9.24 7.04 -5.90
N SER A 6 9.49 8.20 -6.50
CA SER A 6 9.69 8.31 -7.94
C SER A 6 10.85 9.22 -8.28
N VAL A 7 11.55 8.90 -9.38
CA VAL A 7 12.64 9.71 -9.93
C VAL A 7 12.28 10.18 -11.33
N ARG A 8 12.64 11.43 -11.65
CA ARG A 8 12.42 12.03 -12.96
C ARG A 8 13.69 12.00 -13.78
N LEU A 9 13.65 11.38 -14.95
CA LEU A 9 14.80 11.19 -15.84
C LEU A 9 14.62 12.03 -17.10
N THR A 10 15.62 12.85 -17.43
CA THR A 10 15.65 13.62 -18.68
C THR A 10 16.27 12.80 -19.80
N ASN A 11 15.98 13.18 -21.06
CA ASN A 11 16.63 12.56 -22.23
C ASN A 11 18.16 12.75 -22.17
N ASP A 12 18.65 13.90 -21.70
CA ASP A 12 20.08 14.18 -21.52
C ASP A 12 20.73 13.22 -20.52
N PHE A 13 20.09 12.99 -19.36
CA PHE A 13 20.59 12.03 -18.38
C PHE A 13 20.69 10.62 -18.94
N LEU A 14 19.63 10.16 -19.61
CA LEU A 14 19.57 8.80 -20.17
C LEU A 14 20.59 8.61 -21.30
N GLN A 15 20.77 9.62 -22.15
CA GLN A 15 21.78 9.59 -23.21
C GLN A 15 23.19 9.52 -22.61
N LYS A 16 23.50 10.37 -21.63
CA LYS A 16 24.80 10.33 -20.91
C LYS A 16 25.04 8.99 -20.21
N ALA A 17 24.01 8.38 -19.63
CA ALA A 17 24.13 7.07 -19.01
C ALA A 17 24.46 5.96 -20.04
N LEU A 18 23.91 6.04 -21.26
CA LEU A 18 24.26 5.13 -22.34
C LEU A 18 25.69 5.35 -22.84
N ASP A 19 26.08 6.61 -22.99
CA ASP A 19 27.39 7.01 -23.53
C ASP A 19 28.54 6.96 -22.50
N ASP A 20 28.22 6.55 -21.26
CA ASP A 20 29.16 6.50 -20.11
C ASP A 20 29.77 7.87 -19.75
N GLU A 21 28.98 8.93 -19.94
CA GLU A 21 29.37 10.30 -19.65
C GLU A 21 29.15 10.69 -18.18
N PRO A 22 29.88 11.71 -17.69
CA PRO A 22 29.66 12.26 -16.35
C PRO A 22 28.31 12.99 -16.22
N TRP A 23 27.79 13.00 -14.99
CA TRP A 23 26.57 13.70 -14.59
C TRP A 23 26.82 14.61 -13.39
N ASP A 24 26.45 15.88 -13.52
CA ASP A 24 26.59 16.86 -12.44
C ASP A 24 25.39 16.83 -11.49
N LEU A 25 25.66 16.64 -10.19
CA LEU A 25 24.67 16.81 -9.13
C LEU A 25 24.58 18.29 -8.77
N ILE A 26 23.45 18.91 -9.08
CA ILE A 26 23.23 20.35 -8.90
C ILE A 26 22.48 20.63 -7.61
N ARG A 27 22.99 21.55 -6.79
CA ARG A 27 22.29 22.00 -5.58
C ARG A 27 21.09 22.86 -5.92
N ARG A 28 19.93 22.53 -5.33
CA ARG A 28 18.72 23.34 -5.48
C ARG A 28 18.80 24.72 -4.82
N THR A 29 19.72 24.93 -3.88
CA THR A 29 19.85 26.18 -3.12
C THR A 29 20.59 27.29 -3.87
N ASP A 30 21.65 26.96 -4.63
CA ASP A 30 22.50 27.94 -5.32
C ASP A 30 22.78 27.61 -6.80
N GLY A 31 22.27 26.48 -7.31
CA GLY A 31 22.46 26.05 -8.69
C GLY A 31 23.88 25.61 -9.04
N LYS A 32 24.79 25.50 -8.06
CA LYS A 32 26.17 25.07 -8.30
C LYS A 32 26.28 23.56 -8.30
N VAL A 33 27.25 23.07 -9.07
CA VAL A 33 27.66 21.67 -9.02
C VAL A 33 28.16 21.35 -7.60
N HIS A 34 27.59 20.32 -6.99
CA HIS A 34 28.06 19.74 -5.73
C HIS A 34 29.14 18.72 -5.99
N GLU A 35 28.86 17.81 -6.92
CA GLU A 35 29.69 16.66 -7.29
C GLU A 35 29.36 16.25 -8.72
N THR A 36 30.35 15.71 -9.43
CA THR A 36 30.18 15.08 -10.74
C THR A 36 30.36 13.57 -10.58
N ILE A 37 29.37 12.78 -10.99
CA ILE A 37 29.35 11.32 -10.84
C ILE A 37 29.20 10.62 -12.20
N SER A 38 29.31 9.29 -12.26
CA SER A 38 28.95 8.55 -13.48
C SER A 38 27.44 8.53 -13.68
N ALA A 39 26.95 8.96 -14.85
CA ALA A 39 25.53 8.87 -15.21
C ALA A 39 25.05 7.42 -15.21
N ARG A 40 25.86 6.52 -15.80
CA ARG A 40 25.62 5.07 -15.83
C ARG A 40 25.55 4.50 -14.41
N GLY A 41 26.52 4.83 -13.57
CA GLY A 41 26.54 4.38 -12.17
C GLY A 41 25.33 4.86 -11.36
N LEU A 42 24.76 6.04 -11.66
CA LEU A 42 23.52 6.48 -11.03
C LEU A 42 22.31 5.70 -11.55
N LEU A 43 22.22 5.45 -12.86
CA LEU A 43 21.15 4.63 -13.44
C LEU A 43 21.18 3.18 -12.91
N ASP A 44 22.37 2.60 -12.71
CA ASP A 44 22.53 1.27 -12.12
C ASP A 44 22.03 1.25 -10.66
N LYS A 45 22.31 2.30 -9.87
CA LYS A 45 21.77 2.43 -8.50
C LYS A 45 20.24 2.55 -8.48
N ILE A 46 19.66 3.31 -9.41
CA ILE A 46 18.20 3.42 -9.55
C ILE A 46 17.60 2.05 -9.87
N SER A 47 18.20 1.32 -10.82
CA SER A 47 17.74 0.00 -11.25
C SER A 47 17.88 -1.04 -10.13
N HIS A 48 18.99 -1.03 -9.40
CA HIS A 48 19.18 -1.89 -8.23
C HIS A 48 18.15 -1.61 -7.13
N ALA A 49 17.85 -0.34 -6.84
CA ALA A 49 16.84 0.02 -5.84
C ALA A 49 15.45 -0.52 -6.23
N ALA A 50 15.07 -0.34 -7.50
CA ALA A 50 13.81 -0.84 -8.03
C ALA A 50 13.74 -2.38 -7.99
N TRP A 51 14.83 -3.06 -8.34
CA TRP A 51 14.93 -4.52 -8.25
C TRP A 51 14.78 -5.03 -6.80
N ALA A 52 15.36 -4.31 -5.84
CA ALA A 52 15.34 -4.69 -4.43
C ALA A 52 14.01 -4.35 -3.72
N SER A 53 13.29 -3.31 -4.17
CA SER A 53 12.20 -2.73 -3.39
C SER A 53 10.95 -2.33 -4.18
N ALA A 54 10.91 -2.56 -5.50
CA ALA A 54 9.91 -2.01 -6.44
C ALA A 54 9.83 -0.46 -6.47
N ASP A 55 10.80 0.23 -5.87
CA ASP A 55 10.94 1.67 -5.89
C ASP A 55 12.40 2.06 -6.22
N PRO A 56 12.64 3.19 -6.91
CA PRO A 56 11.64 4.19 -7.30
C PRO A 56 10.92 3.83 -8.61
N GLY A 57 9.68 4.29 -8.75
CA GLY A 57 9.08 4.48 -10.07
C GLY A 57 9.87 5.50 -10.90
N VAL A 58 9.86 5.36 -12.22
CA VAL A 58 10.54 6.28 -13.15
C VAL A 58 9.52 7.11 -13.91
N GLN A 59 9.76 8.41 -14.00
CA GLN A 59 9.00 9.35 -14.81
C GLN A 59 9.93 9.99 -15.86
N PHE A 60 9.55 9.94 -17.13
CA PHE A 60 10.38 10.45 -18.24
C PHE A 60 10.10 11.94 -18.46
N ASP A 61 10.89 12.77 -17.79
CA ASP A 61 10.71 14.20 -17.60
C ASP A 61 10.52 14.98 -18.90
N THR A 62 11.42 14.73 -19.86
CA THR A 62 11.44 15.41 -21.15
C THR A 62 10.21 15.03 -21.96
N THR A 63 9.91 13.72 -22.09
CA THR A 63 8.70 13.23 -22.77
C THR A 63 7.43 13.81 -22.17
N ILE A 64 7.31 13.84 -20.83
CA ILE A 64 6.15 14.43 -20.14
C ILE A 64 5.94 15.89 -20.58
N ASN A 65 7.00 16.70 -20.58
CA ASN A 65 6.89 18.13 -20.89
C ASN A 65 6.76 18.42 -22.40
N GLU A 66 7.28 17.57 -23.29
CA GLU A 66 7.07 17.68 -24.74
C GLU A 66 5.59 17.46 -25.12
N TRP A 67 4.89 16.60 -24.37
CA TRP A 67 3.45 16.37 -24.49
C TRP A 67 2.59 17.30 -23.64
N HIS A 68 3.18 18.29 -22.95
CA HIS A 68 2.44 19.23 -22.11
C HIS A 68 1.58 20.17 -22.95
N THR A 69 0.31 20.26 -22.61
CA THR A 69 -0.66 21.12 -23.28
C THR A 69 -0.62 22.57 -22.81
N CYS A 70 -0.05 22.84 -21.63
CA CYS A 70 -0.02 24.18 -21.02
C CYS A 70 1.36 24.65 -20.51
N PRO A 71 2.43 24.59 -21.33
CA PRO A 71 3.79 24.95 -20.89
C PRO A 71 3.94 26.44 -20.57
N GLU A 72 3.16 27.33 -21.18
CA GLU A 72 3.22 28.77 -20.93
C GLU A 72 2.68 29.13 -19.53
N SER A 73 1.84 28.27 -18.97
CA SER A 73 1.34 28.42 -17.60
C SER A 73 2.22 27.77 -16.54
N GLY A 74 3.26 27.03 -16.92
CA GLY A 74 4.17 26.38 -16.00
C GLY A 74 4.69 25.04 -16.51
N ARG A 75 5.74 24.55 -15.83
CA ARG A 75 6.34 23.25 -16.11
C ARG A 75 5.66 22.17 -15.25
N ILE A 76 5.45 20.98 -15.81
CA ILE A 76 5.03 19.82 -15.01
C ILE A 76 6.23 19.37 -14.18
N ASN A 77 6.13 19.46 -12.85
CA ASN A 77 7.24 19.18 -11.92
C ASN A 77 7.17 17.78 -11.31
N ALA A 78 5.96 17.26 -11.08
CA ALA A 78 5.72 15.94 -10.55
C ALA A 78 4.44 15.34 -11.16
N SER A 79 4.14 14.11 -10.77
CA SER A 79 2.87 13.45 -11.02
C SER A 79 2.16 13.17 -9.68
N ASN A 80 0.96 12.60 -9.75
CA ASN A 80 0.23 12.12 -8.58
C ASN A 80 0.78 10.76 -8.08
N PRO A 81 0.26 10.20 -6.97
CA PRO A 81 0.78 8.95 -6.37
C PRO A 81 0.81 7.72 -7.29
N CYS A 82 0.01 7.73 -8.37
CA CYS A 82 -0.15 6.60 -9.29
C CYS A 82 0.51 6.84 -10.67
N SER A 83 1.10 8.02 -10.91
CA SER A 83 1.82 8.38 -12.14
C SER A 83 1.00 8.42 -13.44
N GLU A 84 -0.34 8.51 -13.37
CA GLU A 84 -1.23 8.72 -14.52
C GLU A 84 -1.60 10.19 -14.75
N TYR A 85 -1.55 11.04 -13.72
CA TYR A 85 -1.91 12.44 -13.82
C TYR A 85 -0.66 13.30 -14.04
N MET A 86 -0.52 13.88 -15.23
CA MET A 86 0.67 14.63 -15.63
C MET A 86 0.27 16.06 -15.96
N PHE A 87 0.09 16.87 -14.92
CA PHE A 87 -0.30 18.26 -15.06
C PHE A 87 0.38 19.15 -14.03
N LEU A 88 0.07 20.45 -14.05
CA LEU A 88 0.68 21.47 -13.20
C LEU A 88 0.45 21.18 -11.71
N ASP A 89 1.36 21.69 -10.88
CA ASP A 89 1.22 21.61 -9.43
C ASP A 89 -0.08 22.29 -8.97
N ASP A 90 -0.63 21.86 -7.83
CA ASP A 90 -1.87 22.39 -7.26
C ASP A 90 -3.07 22.33 -8.23
N THR A 91 -3.21 21.22 -8.95
CA THR A 91 -4.38 20.90 -9.77
C THR A 91 -4.95 19.53 -9.40
N ALA A 92 -6.27 19.36 -9.56
CA ALA A 92 -6.97 18.14 -9.17
C ALA A 92 -7.33 17.26 -10.37
N CYS A 93 -7.42 15.96 -10.11
CA CYS A 93 -7.80 14.98 -11.11
C CYS A 93 -9.25 14.48 -10.90
N ASN A 94 -10.11 14.70 -11.89
CA ASN A 94 -11.46 14.17 -11.93
C ASN A 94 -11.48 12.90 -12.79
N LEU A 95 -11.62 11.73 -12.14
CA LEU A 95 -11.40 10.42 -12.74
C LEU A 95 -12.69 9.65 -13.02
N ALA A 96 -12.75 8.96 -14.15
CA ALA A 96 -13.73 7.91 -14.43
C ALA A 96 -13.09 6.82 -15.30
N SER A 97 -13.67 5.60 -15.27
CA SER A 97 -13.21 4.50 -16.10
C SER A 97 -14.37 3.73 -16.71
N ILE A 98 -14.27 3.44 -18.00
CA ILE A 98 -15.27 2.68 -18.75
C ILE A 98 -14.86 1.20 -18.80
N ASN A 99 -15.76 0.28 -18.40
CA ASN A 99 -15.52 -1.17 -18.58
C ASN A 99 -15.69 -1.57 -20.05
N LEU A 100 -14.59 -1.92 -20.72
CA LEU A 100 -14.58 -2.21 -22.16
C LEU A 100 -15.40 -3.44 -22.55
N MET A 101 -15.58 -4.40 -21.64
CA MET A 101 -16.38 -5.60 -21.94
C MET A 101 -17.86 -5.29 -22.20
N LYS A 102 -18.36 -4.13 -21.76
CA LYS A 102 -19.74 -3.71 -22.07
C LYS A 102 -19.95 -3.30 -23.53
N PHE A 103 -18.87 -3.15 -24.30
CA PHE A 103 -18.89 -2.80 -25.71
C PHE A 103 -18.52 -3.99 -26.61
N ARG A 104 -18.24 -5.18 -26.04
CA ARG A 104 -18.09 -6.40 -26.83
C ARG A 104 -19.48 -6.97 -27.12
N GLN A 105 -19.80 -7.13 -28.39
CA GLN A 105 -21.04 -7.77 -28.83
C GLN A 105 -20.94 -9.30 -28.73
N GLU A 106 -22.07 -9.98 -28.84
CA GLU A 106 -22.13 -11.45 -28.81
C GLU A 106 -21.31 -12.09 -29.94
N ASP A 107 -21.26 -11.46 -31.11
CA ASP A 107 -20.48 -11.90 -32.27
C ASP A 107 -18.97 -11.60 -32.16
N GLY A 108 -18.52 -10.98 -31.07
CA GLY A 108 -17.13 -10.61 -30.83
C GLY A 108 -16.73 -9.26 -31.43
N SER A 109 -17.62 -8.57 -32.15
CA SER A 109 -17.37 -7.21 -32.63
C SER A 109 -17.38 -6.18 -31.49
N PHE A 110 -16.78 -5.01 -31.73
CA PHE A 110 -16.74 -3.91 -30.77
C PHE A 110 -17.76 -2.84 -31.15
N ASP A 111 -18.61 -2.45 -30.20
CA ASP A 111 -19.62 -1.39 -30.35
C ASP A 111 -18.97 0.00 -30.32
N ILE A 112 -18.46 0.40 -31.49
CA ILE A 112 -17.79 1.69 -31.70
C ILE A 112 -18.72 2.86 -31.35
N GLU A 113 -19.95 2.87 -31.84
CA GLU A 113 -20.87 4.00 -31.63
C GLU A 113 -21.35 4.09 -30.18
N GLY A 114 -21.63 2.96 -29.54
CA GLY A 114 -21.89 2.92 -28.09
C GLY A 114 -20.71 3.46 -27.30
N TYR A 115 -19.48 3.10 -27.67
CA TYR A 115 -18.27 3.58 -27.00
C TYR A 115 -18.04 5.09 -27.21
N ARG A 116 -18.26 5.61 -28.44
CA ARG A 116 -18.22 7.06 -28.71
C ARG A 116 -19.24 7.80 -27.84
N HIS A 117 -20.47 7.29 -27.77
CA HIS A 117 -21.51 7.88 -26.95
C HIS A 117 -21.13 7.91 -25.46
N ALA A 118 -20.60 6.79 -24.94
CA ALA A 118 -20.15 6.70 -23.55
C ALA A 118 -19.00 7.68 -23.25
N CYS A 119 -18.00 7.78 -24.14
CA CYS A 119 -16.87 8.70 -23.97
C CYS A 119 -17.34 10.16 -23.94
N ARG A 120 -18.24 10.53 -24.86
CA ARG A 120 -18.85 11.86 -24.89
C ARG A 120 -19.61 12.16 -23.60
N LEU A 121 -20.49 11.25 -23.18
CA LEU A 121 -21.31 11.45 -21.98
C LEU A 121 -20.44 11.59 -20.73
N TRP A 122 -19.47 10.70 -20.53
CA TRP A 122 -18.60 10.75 -19.36
C TRP A 122 -17.65 11.95 -19.37
N THR A 123 -17.23 12.43 -20.54
CA THR A 123 -16.48 13.70 -20.63
C THR A 123 -17.31 14.87 -20.09
N ILE A 124 -18.60 14.94 -20.44
CA ILE A 124 -19.52 15.97 -19.92
C ILE A 124 -19.73 15.82 -18.41
N VAL A 125 -19.93 14.59 -17.93
CA VAL A 125 -20.11 14.31 -16.48
C VAL A 125 -18.87 14.74 -15.69
N LEU A 126 -17.67 14.38 -16.16
CA LEU A 126 -16.42 14.77 -15.53
C LEU A 126 -16.25 16.30 -15.52
N GLU A 127 -16.57 16.97 -16.62
CA GLU A 127 -16.51 18.44 -16.70
C GLU A 127 -17.50 19.13 -15.73
N ILE A 128 -18.70 18.57 -15.56
CA ILE A 128 -19.65 19.06 -14.54
C ILE A 128 -19.06 18.86 -13.14
N SER A 129 -18.42 17.71 -12.89
CA SER A 129 -17.86 17.38 -11.57
C SER A 129 -16.77 18.35 -11.11
N VAL A 130 -16.03 18.97 -12.04
CA VAL A 130 -15.03 20.02 -11.72
C VAL A 130 -15.67 21.18 -10.96
N LEU A 131 -16.91 21.56 -11.30
CA LEU A 131 -17.63 22.66 -10.64
C LEU A 131 -18.29 22.24 -9.32
N MET A 132 -18.50 20.94 -9.10
CA MET A 132 -19.12 20.39 -7.90
C MET A 132 -18.09 20.01 -6.82
N ALA A 133 -16.83 19.87 -7.20
CA ALA A 133 -15.76 19.43 -6.31
C ALA A 133 -15.52 20.43 -5.18
N GLN A 134 -15.22 19.89 -3.99
CA GLN A 134 -14.73 20.64 -2.85
C GLN A 134 -13.23 20.42 -2.76
N PHE A 135 -12.45 21.50 -2.65
CA PHE A 135 -11.00 21.45 -2.67
C PHE A 135 -10.42 21.80 -1.30
N PRO A 136 -9.30 21.16 -0.91
CA PRO A 136 -8.71 21.36 0.41
C PRO A 136 -7.94 22.67 0.55
N SER A 137 -7.58 23.33 -0.56
CA SER A 137 -6.92 24.63 -0.57
C SER A 137 -7.45 25.54 -1.68
N GLU A 138 -7.21 26.85 -1.55
CA GLU A 138 -7.62 27.86 -2.54
C GLU A 138 -6.84 27.69 -3.85
N GLU A 139 -5.55 27.37 -3.76
CA GLU A 139 -4.67 27.16 -4.91
C GLU A 139 -5.16 25.99 -5.77
N ILE A 140 -5.50 24.86 -5.12
CA ILE A 140 -6.03 23.69 -5.81
C ILE A 140 -7.38 24.01 -6.46
N ALA A 141 -8.24 24.77 -5.77
CA ALA A 141 -9.53 25.17 -6.32
C ALA A 141 -9.36 26.04 -7.57
N LEU A 142 -8.49 27.05 -7.49
CA LEU A 142 -8.22 27.98 -8.59
C LEU A 142 -7.56 27.27 -9.78
N GLY A 143 -6.51 26.47 -9.53
CA GLY A 143 -5.84 25.70 -10.58
C GLY A 143 -6.79 24.74 -11.28
N SER A 144 -7.58 23.99 -10.52
CA SER A 144 -8.58 23.07 -11.08
C SER A 144 -9.66 23.79 -11.89
N TYR A 145 -10.08 24.99 -11.48
CA TYR A 145 -11.04 25.80 -12.22
C TYR A 145 -10.46 26.40 -13.50
N ASP A 146 -9.21 26.87 -13.45
CA ASP A 146 -8.54 27.57 -14.55
C ASP A 146 -8.16 26.63 -15.70
N PHE A 147 -7.80 25.37 -15.40
CA PHE A 147 -7.36 24.37 -16.38
C PHE A 147 -8.37 23.25 -16.66
N ARG A 148 -9.28 22.97 -15.72
CA ARG A 148 -10.41 22.04 -15.89
C ARG A 148 -9.94 20.65 -16.33
N THR A 149 -8.92 20.11 -15.67
CA THR A 149 -8.34 18.83 -16.04
C THR A 149 -9.24 17.66 -15.69
N LEU A 150 -9.38 16.74 -16.64
CA LEU A 150 -10.14 15.50 -16.49
C LEU A 150 -9.18 14.30 -16.63
N GLY A 151 -9.69 13.12 -16.28
CA GLY A 151 -9.04 11.85 -16.51
C GLY A 151 -10.05 10.75 -16.78
N LEU A 152 -10.62 10.75 -17.98
CA LEU A 152 -11.36 9.60 -18.50
C LEU A 152 -10.39 8.51 -18.95
N GLY A 153 -10.61 7.30 -18.45
CA GLY A 153 -9.89 6.10 -18.86
C GLY A 153 -10.82 4.91 -19.10
N TYR A 154 -10.23 3.73 -19.12
CA TYR A 154 -10.96 2.47 -19.23
C TYR A 154 -10.39 1.41 -18.30
N ALA A 155 -11.17 0.35 -18.11
CA ALA A 155 -10.77 -0.88 -17.46
C ALA A 155 -11.04 -2.08 -18.37
N ASN A 156 -10.47 -3.21 -18.01
CA ASN A 156 -10.80 -4.52 -18.56
C ASN A 156 -10.31 -4.79 -20.00
N ILE A 157 -9.22 -4.14 -20.45
CA ILE A 157 -8.66 -4.41 -21.79
C ILE A 157 -8.15 -5.85 -21.90
N GLY A 158 -7.48 -6.38 -20.87
CA GLY A 158 -6.95 -7.75 -20.88
C GLY A 158 -8.09 -8.77 -20.99
N GLY A 159 -9.21 -8.52 -20.30
CA GLY A 159 -10.42 -9.31 -20.42
C GLY A 159 -11.05 -9.23 -21.80
N LEU A 160 -11.13 -8.04 -22.41
CA LEU A 160 -11.63 -7.86 -23.78
C LEU A 160 -10.79 -8.61 -24.81
N LEU A 161 -9.46 -8.54 -24.71
CA LEU A 161 -8.54 -9.23 -25.62
C LEU A 161 -8.68 -10.74 -25.49
N MET A 162 -8.65 -11.25 -24.25
CA MET A 162 -8.84 -12.69 -23.98
C MET A 162 -10.20 -13.17 -24.51
N ALA A 163 -11.29 -12.46 -24.22
CA ALA A 163 -12.63 -12.82 -24.69
C ALA A 163 -12.77 -12.79 -26.23
N THR A 164 -11.94 -12.01 -26.92
CA THR A 164 -11.86 -11.96 -28.39
C THR A 164 -10.93 -13.04 -28.96
N GLY A 165 -10.26 -13.83 -28.11
CA GLY A 165 -9.30 -14.85 -28.53
C GLY A 165 -7.95 -14.29 -28.95
N LEU A 166 -7.60 -13.08 -28.50
CA LEU A 166 -6.34 -12.41 -28.83
C LEU A 166 -5.38 -12.47 -27.65
N SER A 167 -4.12 -12.77 -27.94
CA SER A 167 -3.06 -12.66 -26.93
C SER A 167 -2.82 -11.20 -26.56
N TYR A 168 -2.61 -10.93 -25.28
CA TYR A 168 -2.22 -9.61 -24.81
C TYR A 168 -0.89 -9.13 -25.45
N ASP A 169 0.01 -10.05 -25.79
CA ASP A 169 1.30 -9.73 -26.44
C ASP A 169 1.26 -9.77 -27.98
N SER A 170 0.09 -9.96 -28.58
CA SER A 170 -0.07 -9.93 -30.03
C SER A 170 -0.04 -8.50 -30.59
N ASP A 171 0.33 -8.36 -31.86
CA ASP A 171 0.28 -7.07 -32.54
C ASP A 171 -1.17 -6.60 -32.71
N GLU A 172 -2.10 -7.54 -32.90
CA GLU A 172 -3.55 -7.28 -32.94
C GLU A 172 -4.07 -6.78 -31.58
N GLY A 173 -3.61 -7.37 -30.49
CA GLY A 173 -3.95 -6.95 -29.13
C GLY A 173 -3.47 -5.53 -28.83
N ARG A 174 -2.24 -5.21 -29.24
CA ARG A 174 -1.68 -3.84 -29.14
C ARG A 174 -2.42 -2.85 -30.04
N ALA A 175 -2.75 -3.25 -31.27
CA ALA A 175 -3.49 -2.41 -32.21
C ALA A 175 -4.92 -2.12 -31.70
N ALA A 176 -5.60 -3.11 -31.11
CA ALA A 176 -6.89 -2.92 -30.43
C ALA A 176 -6.81 -1.90 -29.30
N ALA A 177 -5.82 -2.01 -28.41
CA ALA A 177 -5.61 -1.06 -27.33
C ALA A 177 -5.34 0.36 -27.87
N ALA A 178 -4.49 0.49 -28.90
CA ALA A 178 -4.21 1.76 -29.57
C ALA A 178 -5.49 2.40 -30.13
N GLY A 179 -6.29 1.64 -30.90
CA GLY A 179 -7.52 2.15 -31.52
C GLY A 179 -8.60 2.55 -30.53
N ILE A 180 -8.82 1.75 -29.47
CA ILE A 180 -9.78 2.07 -28.41
C ILE A 180 -9.35 3.34 -27.67
N THR A 181 -8.06 3.44 -27.31
CA THR A 181 -7.52 4.62 -26.62
C THR A 181 -7.57 5.87 -27.50
N ALA A 182 -7.23 5.74 -28.78
CA ALA A 182 -7.30 6.82 -29.76
C ALA A 182 -8.73 7.36 -29.91
N LEU A 183 -9.71 6.47 -30.04
CA LEU A 183 -11.11 6.86 -30.16
C LEU A 183 -11.62 7.57 -28.90
N MET A 184 -11.32 7.03 -27.71
CA MET A 184 -11.72 7.62 -26.43
C MET A 184 -11.24 9.06 -26.30
N THR A 185 -9.94 9.28 -26.47
CA THR A 185 -9.34 10.60 -26.28
C THR A 185 -9.74 11.59 -27.37
N ALA A 186 -9.85 11.13 -28.62
CA ALA A 186 -10.35 11.97 -29.71
C ALA A 186 -11.76 12.48 -29.42
N VAL A 187 -12.67 11.59 -29.02
CA VAL A 187 -14.07 11.94 -28.70
C VAL A 187 -14.13 12.85 -27.46
N SER A 188 -13.29 12.63 -26.46
CA SER A 188 -13.21 13.53 -25.30
C SER A 188 -12.77 14.94 -25.70
N TYR A 189 -11.78 15.09 -26.59
CA TYR A 189 -11.36 16.41 -27.06
C TYR A 189 -12.34 17.04 -28.06
N GLU A 190 -12.97 16.25 -28.93
CA GLU A 190 -14.10 16.69 -29.77
C GLU A 190 -15.21 17.28 -28.88
N THR A 191 -15.63 16.55 -27.85
CA THR A 191 -16.65 16.97 -26.88
C THR A 191 -16.19 18.20 -26.10
N SER A 192 -14.92 18.26 -25.70
CA SER A 192 -14.35 19.42 -25.01
C SER A 192 -14.37 20.69 -25.87
N ALA A 193 -14.08 20.58 -27.16
CA ALA A 193 -14.15 21.70 -28.10
C ALA A 193 -15.59 22.15 -28.38
N GLU A 194 -16.54 21.20 -28.45
CA GLU A 194 -17.97 21.53 -28.53
C GLU A 194 -18.47 22.27 -27.29
N MET A 195 -18.07 21.84 -26.08
CA MET A 195 -18.40 22.58 -24.87
C MET A 195 -17.75 23.97 -24.85
N ALA A 196 -16.53 24.11 -25.39
CA ALA A 196 -15.84 25.39 -25.49
C ALA A 196 -16.58 26.38 -26.40
N LYS A 197 -17.24 25.90 -27.46
CA LYS A 197 -18.06 26.73 -28.33
C LYS A 197 -19.21 27.42 -27.57
N GLU A 198 -19.85 26.70 -26.64
CA GLU A 198 -21.02 27.19 -25.90
C GLU A 198 -20.63 27.94 -24.60
N LEU A 199 -19.58 27.49 -23.92
CA LEU A 199 -19.19 27.96 -22.57
C LEU A 199 -17.86 28.72 -22.53
N GLY A 200 -17.16 28.83 -23.65
CA GLY A 200 -15.78 29.28 -23.75
C GLY A 200 -14.76 28.18 -23.41
N PRO A 201 -13.51 28.27 -23.91
CA PRO A 201 -12.45 27.35 -23.55
C PRO A 201 -12.04 27.48 -22.07
N PHE A 202 -11.15 26.62 -21.57
CA PHE A 202 -10.56 26.81 -20.23
C PHE A 202 -9.83 28.16 -20.15
N ARG A 203 -9.74 28.73 -18.95
CA ARG A 203 -9.37 30.14 -18.76
C ARG A 203 -7.99 30.48 -19.32
N ARG A 204 -7.03 29.58 -19.16
CA ARG A 204 -5.64 29.73 -19.60
C ARG A 204 -5.40 29.23 -21.04
N PHE A 205 -6.46 28.94 -21.80
CA PHE A 205 -6.31 28.49 -23.20
C PHE A 205 -5.69 29.55 -24.13
N PRO A 206 -6.04 30.86 -24.06
CA PRO A 206 -5.51 31.84 -25.02
C PRO A 206 -3.98 31.92 -25.06
N GLU A 207 -3.33 31.82 -23.91
CA GLU A 207 -1.86 31.82 -23.80
C GLU A 207 -1.25 30.46 -24.20
N ASN A 208 -1.96 29.34 -24.00
CA ASN A 208 -1.48 28.00 -24.33
C ASN A 208 -1.98 27.45 -25.67
N ARG A 209 -2.67 28.27 -26.48
CA ARG A 209 -3.38 27.82 -27.68
C ARG A 209 -2.48 27.02 -28.62
N ASP A 210 -1.30 27.54 -28.91
CA ASP A 210 -0.39 26.94 -29.89
C ASP A 210 0.22 25.63 -29.37
N ALA A 211 0.56 25.56 -28.07
CA ALA A 211 1.06 24.35 -27.42
C ALA A 211 -0.02 23.25 -27.33
N MET A 212 -1.24 23.62 -26.94
CA MET A 212 -2.39 22.71 -26.93
C MET A 212 -2.65 22.13 -28.33
N LEU A 213 -2.73 22.98 -29.36
CA LEU A 213 -2.95 22.52 -30.73
C LEU A 213 -1.79 21.68 -31.28
N ARG A 214 -0.54 21.95 -30.89
CA ARG A 214 0.61 21.10 -31.20
C ARG A 214 0.40 19.68 -30.69
N VAL A 215 0.02 19.54 -29.42
CA VAL A 215 -0.23 18.23 -28.79
C VAL A 215 -1.38 17.49 -29.49
N ILE A 216 -2.49 18.18 -29.78
CA ILE A 216 -3.62 17.59 -30.53
C ILE A 216 -3.21 17.14 -31.93
N ARG A 217 -2.39 17.93 -32.65
CA ARG A 217 -1.84 17.52 -33.96
C ARG A 217 -0.94 16.28 -33.84
N ASN A 218 -0.15 16.16 -32.78
CA ASN A 218 0.70 14.99 -32.57
C ASN A 218 -0.12 13.72 -32.27
N HIS A 219 -1.15 13.81 -31.42
CA HIS A 219 -2.10 12.70 -31.21
C HIS A 219 -2.77 12.27 -32.53
N ARG A 220 -3.27 13.24 -33.31
CA ARG A 220 -3.85 12.99 -34.64
C ARG A 220 -2.84 12.32 -35.58
N ARG A 221 -1.60 12.81 -35.65
CA ARG A 221 -0.55 12.22 -36.52
C ARG A 221 -0.24 10.77 -36.15
N ALA A 222 -0.22 10.45 -34.85
CA ALA A 222 -0.03 9.09 -34.37
C ALA A 222 -1.21 8.17 -34.75
N ALA A 223 -2.44 8.69 -34.75
CA ALA A 223 -3.61 7.94 -35.18
C ALA A 223 -3.61 7.68 -36.69
N HIS A 224 -3.19 8.66 -37.48
CA HIS A 224 -3.05 8.53 -38.94
C HIS A 224 -1.76 7.80 -39.38
N ALA A 225 -0.87 7.44 -38.45
CA ALA A 225 0.46 6.89 -38.73
C ALA A 225 1.24 7.68 -39.81
N SER A 226 1.26 9.01 -39.64
CA SER A 226 1.73 9.96 -40.68
C SER A 226 3.12 10.54 -40.41
N GLY A 227 3.74 10.22 -39.27
CA GLY A 227 5.01 10.81 -38.83
C GLY A 227 4.99 12.34 -38.69
N GLY A 228 6.17 12.96 -38.69
CA GLY A 228 6.31 14.42 -38.72
C GLY A 228 5.85 15.13 -37.44
N TYR A 229 6.13 14.56 -36.27
CA TYR A 229 5.73 15.10 -34.98
C TYR A 229 6.38 16.45 -34.66
N GLU A 230 5.61 17.35 -34.05
CA GLU A 230 6.07 18.67 -33.65
C GLU A 230 6.60 18.65 -32.21
N GLY A 231 7.87 18.99 -32.02
CA GLY A 231 8.46 19.21 -30.70
C GLY A 231 8.59 17.95 -29.83
N LEU A 232 8.69 16.77 -30.45
CA LEU A 232 8.97 15.51 -29.76
C LEU A 232 10.39 15.04 -30.09
N THR A 233 11.18 14.73 -29.07
CA THR A 233 12.51 14.13 -29.23
C THR A 233 12.40 12.64 -29.54
N ILE A 234 11.47 11.95 -28.89
CA ILE A 234 11.19 10.52 -29.10
C ILE A 234 9.90 10.39 -29.90
N ALA A 235 9.95 9.71 -31.03
CA ALA A 235 8.76 9.43 -31.83
C ALA A 235 7.84 8.45 -31.06
N PRO A 236 6.54 8.75 -30.93
CA PRO A 236 5.59 7.83 -30.32
C PRO A 236 5.35 6.60 -31.18
N VAL A 237 4.81 5.54 -30.58
CA VAL A 237 4.31 4.37 -31.32
C VAL A 237 3.02 4.73 -32.05
N GLU A 238 2.97 4.49 -33.36
CA GLU A 238 1.81 4.79 -34.19
C GLU A 238 0.72 3.71 -34.10
N MET A 239 -0.53 4.09 -34.38
CA MET A 239 -1.61 3.12 -34.54
C MET A 239 -1.43 2.37 -35.86
N VAL A 240 -1.39 1.03 -35.80
CA VAL A 240 -1.20 0.19 -36.99
C VAL A 240 -2.55 -0.33 -37.49
N ALA A 241 -3.16 0.39 -38.44
CA ALA A 241 -4.52 0.11 -38.92
C ALA A 241 -4.73 -1.29 -39.51
N ARG A 242 -3.70 -1.89 -40.11
CA ARG A 242 -3.79 -3.24 -40.70
C ARG A 242 -3.90 -4.36 -39.66
N ASP A 243 -3.44 -4.12 -38.43
CA ASP A 243 -3.41 -5.11 -37.36
C ASP A 243 -4.61 -4.95 -36.42
N LEU A 244 -5.45 -3.91 -36.62
CA LEU A 244 -6.64 -3.65 -35.81
C LEU A 244 -7.73 -4.71 -36.03
N PRO A 245 -8.13 -5.47 -34.99
CA PRO A 245 -9.07 -6.59 -35.15
C PRO A 245 -10.54 -6.12 -35.26
N PHE A 246 -10.85 -4.90 -34.81
CA PHE A 246 -12.21 -4.37 -34.82
C PHE A 246 -12.47 -3.53 -36.07
N ALA A 247 -13.30 -4.07 -36.97
CA ALA A 247 -13.64 -3.41 -38.23
C ALA A 247 -14.21 -2.00 -38.01
N GLY A 248 -13.68 -1.03 -38.75
CA GLY A 248 -14.10 0.39 -38.69
C GLY A 248 -13.50 1.19 -37.53
N LEU A 249 -12.77 0.57 -36.58
CA LEU A 249 -12.22 1.29 -35.42
C LEU A 249 -11.12 2.30 -35.82
N ALA A 250 -10.25 1.93 -36.77
CA ALA A 250 -9.23 2.84 -37.30
C ALA A 250 -9.86 4.10 -37.93
N ASP A 251 -10.88 3.91 -38.78
CA ASP A 251 -11.58 5.00 -39.45
C ASP A 251 -12.30 5.89 -38.44
N ALA A 252 -13.01 5.29 -37.47
CA ALA A 252 -13.69 6.04 -36.42
C ALA A 252 -12.73 6.87 -35.56
N ALA A 253 -11.57 6.30 -35.18
CA ALA A 253 -10.55 7.00 -34.39
C ALA A 253 -9.91 8.15 -35.16
N THR A 254 -9.53 7.93 -36.43
CA THR A 254 -8.92 8.97 -37.28
C THR A 254 -9.90 10.08 -37.61
N GLU A 255 -11.16 9.76 -37.91
CA GLU A 255 -12.24 10.75 -38.13
C GLU A 255 -12.49 11.59 -36.87
N ALA A 256 -12.53 10.96 -35.68
CA ALA A 256 -12.72 11.68 -34.43
C ALA A 256 -11.56 12.65 -34.14
N TRP A 257 -10.32 12.28 -34.45
CA TRP A 257 -9.17 13.19 -34.31
C TRP A 257 -9.20 14.35 -35.30
N ASP A 258 -9.67 14.11 -36.54
CA ASP A 258 -9.87 15.17 -37.53
C ASP A 258 -10.90 16.19 -37.03
N LYS A 259 -12.01 15.70 -36.46
CA LYS A 259 -13.06 16.54 -35.87
C LYS A 259 -12.57 17.29 -34.63
N ALA A 260 -11.85 16.62 -33.73
CA ALA A 260 -11.30 17.22 -32.52
C ALA A 260 -10.35 18.38 -32.84
N LEU A 261 -9.45 18.19 -33.83
CA LEU A 261 -8.54 19.24 -34.27
C LEU A 261 -9.31 20.41 -34.90
N ALA A 262 -10.20 20.13 -35.86
CA ALA A 262 -10.96 21.19 -36.55
C ALA A 262 -11.83 22.01 -35.58
N ALA A 263 -12.51 21.34 -34.63
CA ALA A 263 -13.31 22.00 -33.61
C ALA A 263 -12.43 22.80 -32.63
N GLY A 264 -11.29 22.24 -32.19
CA GLY A 264 -10.34 22.90 -31.31
C GLY A 264 -9.69 24.15 -31.93
N GLU A 265 -9.40 24.13 -33.23
CA GLU A 265 -8.89 25.31 -33.95
C GLU A 265 -9.93 26.43 -33.99
N ALA A 266 -11.21 26.09 -34.18
CA ALA A 266 -12.31 27.02 -34.30
C ALA A 266 -12.79 27.60 -32.95
N HIS A 267 -12.79 26.80 -31.89
CA HIS A 267 -13.46 27.13 -30.63
C HIS A 267 -12.56 27.05 -29.39
N GLY A 268 -11.38 26.47 -29.52
CA GLY A 268 -10.54 26.08 -28.38
C GLY A 268 -11.05 24.83 -27.67
N PHE A 269 -10.45 24.51 -26.52
CA PHE A 269 -10.85 23.36 -25.71
C PHE A 269 -11.32 23.79 -24.33
N ARG A 270 -12.31 23.08 -23.80
CA ARG A 270 -12.83 23.33 -22.45
C ARG A 270 -11.93 22.74 -21.36
N ASN A 271 -11.08 21.77 -21.71
CA ASN A 271 -10.28 20.99 -20.76
C ASN A 271 -8.82 20.91 -21.25
N ALA A 272 -7.86 21.23 -20.38
CA ALA A 272 -6.43 21.18 -20.72
C ALA A 272 -5.87 19.75 -20.79
N GLN A 273 -6.39 18.84 -19.96
CA GLN A 273 -6.16 17.40 -19.99
C GLN A 273 -7.52 16.71 -19.96
N ALA A 274 -7.70 15.63 -20.72
CA ALA A 274 -9.00 14.98 -20.86
C ALA A 274 -9.00 13.51 -20.40
N THR A 275 -7.91 12.79 -20.66
CA THR A 275 -7.81 11.34 -20.50
C THR A 275 -6.54 10.91 -19.78
N VAL A 276 -6.68 9.84 -18.97
CA VAL A 276 -5.62 9.11 -18.26
C VAL A 276 -6.04 7.63 -18.14
N ILE A 277 -5.11 6.70 -17.94
CA ILE A 277 -5.46 5.35 -17.49
C ILE A 277 -5.04 5.21 -16.03
N ALA A 278 -6.01 5.34 -15.13
CA ALA A 278 -5.82 5.25 -13.69
C ALA A 278 -5.85 3.78 -13.20
N PRO A 279 -5.31 3.48 -12.01
CA PRO A 279 -5.46 2.15 -11.44
C PRO A 279 -6.91 1.93 -11.02
N THR A 280 -7.52 0.84 -11.49
CA THR A 280 -8.94 0.55 -11.23
C THR A 280 -9.13 -0.56 -10.21
N GLY A 281 -8.27 -0.67 -9.20
CA GLY A 281 -8.29 -1.79 -8.23
C GLY A 281 -9.66 -1.99 -7.59
N THR A 282 -10.15 -1.00 -6.83
CA THR A 282 -11.45 -1.10 -6.14
C THR A 282 -12.63 -1.04 -7.11
N ILE A 283 -12.64 -0.07 -8.03
CA ILE A 283 -13.79 0.13 -8.94
C ILE A 283 -13.90 -0.98 -9.98
N GLY A 284 -12.79 -1.59 -10.40
CA GLY A 284 -12.78 -2.73 -11.32
C GLY A 284 -13.49 -3.92 -10.71
N LEU A 285 -13.25 -4.20 -9.42
CA LEU A 285 -13.98 -5.22 -8.68
C LEU A 285 -15.48 -4.90 -8.55
N VAL A 286 -15.85 -3.63 -8.38
CA VAL A 286 -17.26 -3.19 -8.33
C VAL A 286 -17.95 -3.30 -9.69
N MET A 287 -17.20 -3.12 -10.79
CA MET A 287 -17.70 -3.21 -12.16
C MET A 287 -17.61 -4.64 -12.75
N ASP A 288 -17.27 -5.64 -11.92
CA ASP A 288 -17.02 -7.03 -12.32
C ASP A 288 -16.01 -7.13 -13.49
N CYS A 289 -14.91 -6.39 -13.41
CA CYS A 289 -13.82 -6.49 -14.37
C CYS A 289 -12.89 -7.67 -14.00
N ASP A 290 -12.58 -8.53 -14.96
CA ASP A 290 -11.55 -9.56 -14.79
C ASP A 290 -10.15 -8.94 -14.71
N THR A 291 -9.92 -7.83 -15.43
CA THR A 291 -8.62 -7.13 -15.49
C THR A 291 -8.76 -5.64 -15.13
N THR A 292 -7.75 -5.09 -14.47
CA THR A 292 -7.72 -3.70 -13.98
C THR A 292 -7.08 -2.76 -15.00
N GLY A 293 -7.72 -1.61 -15.27
CA GLY A 293 -7.15 -0.60 -16.17
C GLY A 293 -6.73 -1.17 -17.53
N VAL A 294 -5.44 -1.00 -17.84
CA VAL A 294 -4.78 -1.57 -19.02
C VAL A 294 -4.02 -2.88 -18.72
N GLU A 295 -4.08 -3.40 -17.50
CA GLU A 295 -3.33 -4.60 -17.09
C GLU A 295 -3.84 -5.87 -17.80
N PRO A 296 -2.95 -6.85 -18.06
CA PRO A 296 -3.38 -8.20 -18.38
C PRO A 296 -4.00 -8.84 -17.13
N ASP A 297 -4.49 -10.08 -17.29
CA ASP A 297 -4.92 -10.82 -16.12
C ASP A 297 -3.72 -11.19 -15.23
N PHE A 298 -3.90 -11.13 -13.91
CA PHE A 298 -2.85 -11.45 -12.96
C PHE A 298 -2.64 -12.96 -12.84
N ALA A 299 -3.73 -13.73 -12.79
CA ALA A 299 -3.75 -15.18 -12.75
C ALA A 299 -5.14 -15.70 -13.18
N LEU A 300 -5.19 -16.84 -13.87
CA LEU A 300 -6.43 -17.43 -14.39
C LEU A 300 -7.41 -17.87 -13.29
N VAL A 301 -6.88 -18.31 -12.14
CA VAL A 301 -7.67 -18.68 -10.96
C VAL A 301 -7.26 -17.79 -9.79
N LYS A 302 -8.24 -17.11 -9.21
CA LYS A 302 -8.06 -16.14 -8.13
C LYS A 302 -8.81 -16.58 -6.87
N PHE A 303 -8.32 -16.14 -5.72
CA PHE A 303 -8.93 -16.44 -4.44
C PHE A 303 -9.36 -15.18 -3.73
N LYS A 304 -10.64 -15.10 -3.42
CA LYS A 304 -11.22 -13.98 -2.69
C LYS A 304 -11.42 -14.37 -1.22
N LYS A 305 -10.78 -13.65 -0.32
CA LYS A 305 -11.01 -13.80 1.13
C LYS A 305 -12.41 -13.28 1.47
N LEU A 306 -13.19 -14.08 2.18
CA LEU A 306 -14.54 -13.70 2.63
C LEU A 306 -14.46 -12.96 3.97
N ALA A 307 -15.38 -12.02 4.21
CA ALA A 307 -15.43 -11.24 5.45
C ALA A 307 -15.62 -12.11 6.70
N GLY A 308 -16.26 -13.28 6.57
CA GLY A 308 -16.47 -14.25 7.66
C GLY A 308 -15.34 -15.28 7.83
N GLY A 309 -14.21 -15.11 7.15
CA GLY A 309 -13.15 -16.11 7.06
C GLY A 309 -13.34 -17.10 5.90
N GLY A 310 -12.27 -17.78 5.51
CA GLY A 310 -12.25 -18.67 4.33
C GLY A 310 -12.03 -17.93 3.01
N TYR A 311 -11.94 -18.71 1.93
CA TYR A 311 -11.65 -18.22 0.59
C TYR A 311 -12.64 -18.76 -0.42
N PHE A 312 -12.93 -17.96 -1.45
CA PHE A 312 -13.75 -18.35 -2.59
C PHE A 312 -12.87 -18.36 -3.85
N LYS A 313 -12.83 -19.51 -4.53
CA LYS A 313 -12.09 -19.70 -5.78
C LYS A 313 -12.91 -19.20 -6.95
N ILE A 314 -12.31 -18.34 -7.77
CA ILE A 314 -12.94 -17.72 -8.94
C ILE A 314 -12.05 -17.99 -10.15
N ILE A 315 -12.60 -18.63 -11.19
CA ILE A 315 -11.96 -18.63 -12.52
C ILE A 315 -12.25 -17.30 -13.21
N ASN A 316 -11.26 -16.79 -13.93
CA ASN A 316 -11.45 -15.74 -14.91
C ASN A 316 -12.60 -16.11 -15.87
N GLN A 317 -13.65 -15.28 -15.89
CA GLN A 317 -14.87 -15.55 -16.64
C GLN A 317 -14.67 -15.45 -18.16
N MET A 318 -13.56 -14.85 -18.58
CA MET A 318 -13.17 -14.73 -19.98
C MET A 318 -12.58 -16.03 -20.52
N VAL A 319 -12.09 -16.96 -19.69
CA VAL A 319 -11.53 -18.24 -20.17
C VAL A 319 -12.56 -19.04 -20.98
N PRO A 320 -13.77 -19.36 -20.46
CA PRO A 320 -14.80 -20.02 -21.27
C PRO A 320 -15.20 -19.22 -22.51
N THR A 321 -15.28 -17.88 -22.39
CA THR A 321 -15.69 -16.99 -23.49
C THR A 321 -14.67 -16.99 -24.64
N ALA A 322 -13.38 -16.96 -24.30
CA ALA A 322 -12.27 -17.08 -25.22
C ALA A 322 -12.31 -18.41 -25.96
N LEU A 323 -12.50 -19.52 -25.22
CA LEU A 323 -12.55 -20.86 -25.83
C LEU A 323 -13.74 -21.01 -26.80
N ARG A 324 -14.91 -20.45 -26.49
CA ARG A 324 -16.03 -20.40 -27.46
C ARG A 324 -15.66 -19.62 -28.72
N THR A 325 -15.01 -18.47 -28.54
CA THR A 325 -14.57 -17.61 -29.66
C THR A 325 -13.53 -18.32 -30.54
N LEU A 326 -12.65 -19.11 -29.93
CA LEU A 326 -11.66 -19.96 -30.61
C LEU A 326 -12.25 -21.24 -31.24
N GLY A 327 -13.57 -21.48 -31.07
CA GLY A 327 -14.29 -22.58 -31.73
C GLY A 327 -14.27 -23.92 -30.99
N TYR A 328 -13.94 -23.95 -29.70
CA TYR A 328 -14.02 -25.17 -28.89
C TYR A 328 -15.47 -25.55 -28.59
N LYS A 329 -15.73 -26.86 -28.43
CA LYS A 329 -17.05 -27.38 -28.06
C LYS A 329 -17.26 -27.24 -26.56
N GLU A 330 -18.50 -27.08 -26.09
CA GLU A 330 -18.80 -26.93 -24.65
C GLU A 330 -18.22 -28.07 -23.79
N GLN A 331 -18.18 -29.32 -24.29
CA GLN A 331 -17.56 -30.44 -23.58
C GLN A 331 -16.04 -30.26 -23.37
N ASP A 332 -15.34 -29.73 -24.37
CA ASP A 332 -13.90 -29.45 -24.28
C ASP A 332 -13.67 -28.25 -23.34
N ILE A 333 -14.55 -27.25 -23.40
CA ILE A 333 -14.50 -26.07 -22.53
C ILE A 333 -14.68 -26.48 -21.07
N GLU A 334 -15.70 -27.29 -20.77
CA GLU A 334 -15.92 -27.82 -19.42
C GLU A 334 -14.71 -28.61 -18.92
N ALA A 335 -14.11 -29.44 -19.76
CA ALA A 335 -12.91 -30.20 -19.41
C ALA A 335 -11.69 -29.31 -19.12
N ILE A 336 -11.46 -28.26 -19.93
CA ILE A 336 -10.36 -27.29 -19.73
C ILE A 336 -10.59 -26.47 -18.46
N VAL A 337 -11.82 -26.01 -18.23
CA VAL A 337 -12.18 -25.25 -17.02
C VAL A 337 -12.02 -26.10 -15.76
N LEU A 338 -12.50 -27.35 -15.78
CA LEU A 338 -12.32 -28.29 -14.67
C LEU A 338 -10.85 -28.62 -14.42
N TYR A 339 -10.03 -28.73 -15.47
CA TYR A 339 -8.58 -28.91 -15.35
C TYR A 339 -7.91 -27.74 -14.61
N ALA A 340 -8.34 -26.50 -14.88
CA ALA A 340 -7.78 -25.31 -14.23
C ALA A 340 -8.29 -25.11 -12.79
N VAL A 341 -9.61 -25.27 -12.55
CA VAL A 341 -10.27 -24.92 -11.27
C VAL A 341 -10.34 -26.09 -10.28
N GLY A 342 -10.32 -27.31 -10.82
CA GLY A 342 -10.56 -28.55 -10.09
C GLY A 342 -12.03 -28.88 -9.95
N HIS A 343 -12.31 -30.14 -9.60
CA HIS A 343 -13.65 -30.68 -9.42
C HIS A 343 -14.27 -30.31 -8.07
N GLY A 344 -13.46 -29.81 -7.13
CA GLY A 344 -13.91 -29.49 -5.77
C GLY A 344 -14.38 -30.72 -4.97
N SER A 345 -14.03 -31.94 -5.41
CA SER A 345 -14.48 -33.20 -4.81
C SER A 345 -13.45 -34.31 -4.98
N LEU A 346 -13.29 -35.17 -3.98
CA LEU A 346 -12.42 -36.36 -4.05
C LEU A 346 -13.10 -37.52 -4.80
N LYS A 347 -14.34 -37.35 -5.24
CA LYS A 347 -15.01 -38.36 -6.07
C LYS A 347 -14.26 -38.53 -7.39
N ALA A 348 -13.97 -39.78 -7.73
CA ALA A 348 -13.18 -40.16 -8.90
C ALA A 348 -11.75 -39.58 -8.94
N ALA A 349 -11.26 -39.01 -7.83
CA ALA A 349 -9.88 -38.57 -7.74
C ALA A 349 -8.91 -39.78 -7.83
N PRO A 350 -7.72 -39.59 -8.40
CA PRO A 350 -6.72 -40.65 -8.49
C PRO A 350 -6.13 -40.93 -7.10
N GLN A 351 -5.97 -42.22 -6.77
CA GLN A 351 -5.44 -42.78 -5.50
C GLN A 351 -6.15 -42.36 -4.20
N ILE A 352 -6.32 -41.07 -3.91
CA ILE A 352 -7.02 -40.54 -2.74
C ILE A 352 -8.45 -40.20 -3.14
N ASN A 353 -9.37 -41.13 -2.94
CA ASN A 353 -10.79 -40.94 -3.24
C ASN A 353 -11.67 -41.62 -2.18
N HIS A 354 -12.99 -41.51 -2.35
CA HIS A 354 -13.97 -42.05 -1.41
C HIS A 354 -13.77 -43.55 -1.16
N GLU A 355 -13.51 -44.34 -2.20
CA GLU A 355 -13.30 -45.79 -2.06
C GLU A 355 -12.05 -46.09 -1.23
N THR A 356 -10.92 -45.46 -1.55
CA THR A 356 -9.66 -45.66 -0.82
C THR A 356 -9.77 -45.20 0.63
N LEU A 357 -10.40 -44.05 0.88
CA LEU A 357 -10.55 -43.51 2.23
C LEU A 357 -11.51 -44.35 3.08
N THR A 358 -12.61 -44.87 2.50
CA THR A 358 -13.49 -45.80 3.19
C THR A 358 -12.76 -47.09 3.57
N ASN A 359 -11.87 -47.60 2.73
CA ASN A 359 -11.04 -48.77 3.05
C ASN A 359 -10.05 -48.51 4.20
N ILE A 360 -9.63 -47.26 4.41
CA ILE A 360 -8.78 -46.82 5.53
C ILE A 360 -9.60 -46.59 6.81
N GLY A 361 -10.93 -46.54 6.71
CA GLY A 361 -11.84 -46.42 7.86
C GLY A 361 -12.61 -45.10 7.95
N PHE A 362 -12.58 -44.26 6.91
CA PHE A 362 -13.43 -43.06 6.86
C PHE A 362 -14.91 -43.43 6.73
N THR A 363 -15.72 -42.87 7.62
CA THR A 363 -17.18 -42.98 7.58
C THR A 363 -17.78 -41.99 6.59
N GLU A 364 -19.02 -42.23 6.15
CA GLU A 364 -19.75 -41.28 5.29
C GLU A 364 -19.84 -39.87 5.90
N GLU A 365 -20.00 -39.78 7.23
CA GLU A 365 -20.02 -38.51 7.96
C GLU A 365 -18.69 -37.74 7.79
N LYS A 366 -17.55 -38.42 7.88
CA LYS A 366 -16.23 -37.79 7.73
C LYS A 366 -15.92 -37.44 6.28
N LEU A 367 -16.34 -38.25 5.33
CA LEU A 367 -16.25 -37.92 3.92
C LEU A 367 -17.10 -36.69 3.58
N ALA A 368 -18.32 -36.59 4.12
CA ALA A 368 -19.16 -35.42 3.94
C ALA A 368 -18.53 -34.14 4.52
N ALA A 369 -17.92 -34.24 5.70
CA ALA A 369 -17.21 -33.12 6.33
C ALA A 369 -16.00 -32.66 5.51
N ILE A 370 -15.26 -33.59 4.90
CA ILE A 370 -14.18 -33.26 3.96
C ILE A 370 -14.77 -32.54 2.73
N GLU A 371 -15.76 -33.14 2.08
CA GLU A 371 -16.37 -32.61 0.84
C GLU A 371 -16.92 -31.19 0.99
N GLU A 372 -17.49 -30.85 2.15
CA GLU A 372 -17.99 -29.49 2.45
C GLU A 372 -16.88 -28.42 2.36
N ASN A 373 -15.62 -28.80 2.58
CA ASN A 373 -14.48 -27.88 2.66
C ASN A 373 -13.55 -27.94 1.43
N LEU A 374 -13.70 -28.92 0.53
CA LEU A 374 -12.80 -29.10 -0.62
C LEU A 374 -12.97 -28.02 -1.69
N ALA A 375 -14.19 -27.51 -1.90
CA ALA A 375 -14.46 -26.52 -2.94
C ALA A 375 -13.70 -25.20 -2.73
N SER A 376 -13.42 -24.84 -1.48
CA SER A 376 -12.66 -23.63 -1.08
C SER A 376 -11.19 -23.92 -0.78
N ALA A 377 -10.76 -25.18 -0.86
CA ALA A 377 -9.40 -25.58 -0.53
C ALA A 377 -8.40 -25.19 -1.63
N PHE A 378 -7.24 -24.70 -1.17
CA PHE A 378 -6.06 -24.45 -2.01
C PHE A 378 -5.21 -25.69 -2.19
N ASP A 379 -5.14 -26.50 -1.14
CA ASP A 379 -4.46 -27.77 -1.08
C ASP A 379 -5.31 -28.68 -0.17
N ILE A 380 -5.54 -29.93 -0.60
CA ILE A 380 -6.36 -30.88 0.13
C ILE A 380 -5.79 -31.15 1.53
N ARG A 381 -4.47 -31.00 1.74
CA ARG A 381 -3.82 -31.12 3.06
C ARG A 381 -4.46 -30.21 4.11
N PHE A 382 -4.92 -29.02 3.72
CA PHE A 382 -5.60 -28.11 4.64
C PHE A 382 -6.98 -28.60 5.07
N VAL A 383 -7.61 -29.51 4.33
CA VAL A 383 -8.91 -30.11 4.69
C VAL A 383 -8.71 -31.32 5.61
N PHE A 384 -7.65 -32.10 5.40
CA PHE A 384 -7.27 -33.23 6.26
C PHE A 384 -6.58 -32.76 7.53
N ASN A 385 -7.38 -32.26 8.47
CA ASN A 385 -6.90 -31.79 9.76
C ASN A 385 -7.81 -32.25 10.91
N ARG A 386 -7.33 -32.09 12.15
CA ARG A 386 -8.05 -32.51 13.37
C ARG A 386 -9.36 -31.75 13.61
N TRP A 387 -9.50 -30.54 13.09
CA TRP A 387 -10.71 -29.73 13.25
C TRP A 387 -11.83 -30.21 12.33
N THR A 388 -11.49 -30.60 11.09
CA THR A 388 -12.45 -31.19 10.14
C THR A 388 -12.84 -32.61 10.57
N LEU A 389 -11.88 -33.43 10.96
CA LEU A 389 -12.10 -34.86 11.24
C LEU A 389 -12.48 -35.16 12.69
N GLY A 390 -12.07 -34.31 13.62
CA GLY A 390 -12.26 -34.46 15.06
C GLY A 390 -11.21 -35.38 15.70
N ASP A 391 -10.66 -34.96 16.83
CA ASP A 391 -9.62 -35.67 17.58
C ASP A 391 -9.94 -37.14 17.86
N ALA A 392 -11.20 -37.45 18.17
CA ALA A 392 -11.61 -38.82 18.45
C ALA A 392 -11.38 -39.74 17.25
N PHE A 393 -11.72 -39.29 16.04
CA PHE A 393 -11.51 -40.06 14.81
C PHE A 393 -10.02 -40.18 14.49
N CYS A 394 -9.27 -39.07 14.57
CA CYS A 394 -7.83 -39.06 14.32
C CYS A 394 -7.06 -40.03 15.22
N LYS A 395 -7.42 -40.10 16.51
CA LYS A 395 -6.73 -40.97 17.47
C LYS A 395 -7.17 -42.43 17.40
N THR A 396 -8.48 -42.67 17.29
CA THR A 396 -9.03 -44.03 17.42
C THR A 396 -9.10 -44.79 16.11
N ALA A 397 -9.42 -44.11 15.01
CA ALA A 397 -9.55 -44.74 13.69
C ALA A 397 -8.23 -44.65 12.89
N LEU A 398 -7.58 -43.48 12.90
CA LEU A 398 -6.33 -43.26 12.15
C LEU A 398 -5.06 -43.57 12.97
N GLY A 399 -5.17 -43.66 14.30
CA GLY A 399 -4.06 -44.05 15.17
C GLY A 399 -3.03 -42.95 15.44
N PHE A 400 -3.35 -41.68 15.19
CA PHE A 400 -2.43 -40.57 15.43
C PHE A 400 -2.29 -40.21 16.91
N THR A 401 -1.09 -39.83 17.34
CA THR A 401 -0.83 -39.41 18.73
C THR A 401 -1.14 -37.93 18.95
N ASP A 402 -1.26 -37.51 20.21
CA ASP A 402 -1.42 -36.10 20.56
C ASP A 402 -0.22 -35.26 20.07
N GLU A 403 0.99 -35.80 20.19
CA GLU A 403 2.21 -35.13 19.73
C GLU A 403 2.20 -34.89 18.22
N GLN A 404 1.70 -35.85 17.42
CA GLN A 404 1.55 -35.68 15.98
C GLN A 404 0.48 -34.63 15.64
N LEU A 405 -0.66 -34.65 16.31
CA LEU A 405 -1.77 -33.72 16.06
C LEU A 405 -1.50 -32.28 16.55
N ASP A 406 -0.54 -32.10 17.45
CA ASP A 406 -0.09 -30.81 17.95
C ASP A 406 1.15 -30.27 17.20
N ALA A 407 1.81 -31.08 16.38
CA ALA A 407 2.96 -30.67 15.58
C ALA A 407 2.54 -29.68 14.47
N PRO A 408 3.18 -28.50 14.36
CA PRO A 408 2.78 -27.45 13.40
C PRO A 408 2.89 -27.87 11.93
N ASP A 409 3.79 -28.79 11.63
CA ASP A 409 4.22 -29.28 10.32
C ASP A 409 3.60 -30.65 9.97
N PHE A 410 2.65 -31.15 10.76
CA PHE A 410 2.09 -32.48 10.57
C PHE A 410 1.21 -32.61 9.33
N ASP A 411 1.64 -33.41 8.36
CA ASP A 411 0.85 -33.82 7.20
C ASP A 411 0.14 -35.17 7.46
N MET A 412 -1.18 -35.11 7.68
CA MET A 412 -2.02 -36.30 7.90
C MET A 412 -2.03 -37.26 6.70
N LEU A 413 -1.99 -36.75 5.46
CA LEU A 413 -2.07 -37.60 4.26
C LEU A 413 -0.80 -38.44 4.12
N SER A 414 0.35 -37.81 4.29
CA SER A 414 1.64 -38.51 4.31
C SER A 414 1.72 -39.53 5.46
N ALA A 415 1.22 -39.17 6.64
CA ALA A 415 1.17 -40.08 7.80
C ALA A 415 0.23 -41.29 7.61
N MET A 416 -0.82 -41.16 6.78
CA MET A 416 -1.67 -42.29 6.36
C MET A 416 -1.01 -43.20 5.31
N GLY A 417 0.20 -42.85 4.83
CA GLY A 417 0.96 -43.64 3.87
C GLY A 417 0.70 -43.30 2.40
N PHE A 418 0.05 -42.17 2.11
CA PHE A 418 -0.04 -41.69 0.73
C PHE A 418 1.30 -41.09 0.28
N SER A 419 1.72 -41.40 -0.95
CA SER A 419 2.92 -40.80 -1.53
C SER A 419 2.70 -39.34 -1.91
N LYS A 420 3.79 -38.56 -1.99
CA LYS A 420 3.75 -37.17 -2.51
C LYS A 420 3.03 -37.11 -3.87
N ASP A 421 3.33 -38.03 -4.80
CA ASP A 421 2.67 -38.11 -6.10
C ASP A 421 1.15 -38.35 -6.04
N ALA A 422 0.68 -39.18 -5.09
CA ALA A 422 -0.74 -39.45 -4.91
C ALA A 422 -1.48 -38.24 -4.34
N ILE A 423 -0.84 -37.53 -3.40
CA ILE A 423 -1.36 -36.28 -2.84
C ILE A 423 -1.44 -35.22 -3.94
N GLU A 424 -0.42 -35.12 -4.80
CA GLU A 424 -0.40 -34.16 -5.90
C GLU A 424 -1.47 -34.46 -6.94
N ALA A 425 -1.60 -35.70 -7.37
CA ALA A 425 -2.62 -36.09 -8.34
C ALA A 425 -4.05 -35.84 -7.82
N ALA A 426 -4.29 -36.07 -6.52
CA ALA A 426 -5.55 -35.74 -5.88
C ALA A 426 -5.76 -34.22 -5.74
N ASN A 427 -4.70 -33.47 -5.42
CA ASN A 427 -4.71 -32.00 -5.39
C ASN A 427 -5.10 -31.42 -6.76
N GLU A 428 -4.48 -31.87 -7.84
CA GLU A 428 -4.81 -31.41 -9.18
C GLU A 428 -6.26 -31.71 -9.56
N HIS A 429 -6.76 -32.89 -9.17
CA HIS A 429 -8.16 -33.25 -9.43
C HIS A 429 -9.14 -32.36 -8.65
N VAL A 430 -8.89 -32.13 -7.37
CA VAL A 430 -9.81 -31.41 -6.47
C VAL A 430 -9.65 -29.90 -6.63
N CYS A 431 -8.41 -29.41 -6.51
CA CYS A 431 -8.06 -28.01 -6.44
C CYS A 431 -7.74 -27.42 -7.82
N GLY A 432 -7.51 -28.25 -8.84
CA GLY A 432 -7.16 -27.79 -10.18
C GLY A 432 -5.68 -27.47 -10.32
N THR A 433 -5.21 -27.41 -11.55
CA THR A 433 -3.81 -27.05 -11.86
C THR A 433 -3.55 -25.54 -11.81
N MET A 434 -4.62 -24.72 -11.73
CA MET A 434 -4.64 -23.26 -11.83
C MET A 434 -4.15 -22.69 -13.17
N THR A 435 -3.72 -23.54 -14.09
CA THR A 435 -3.30 -23.19 -15.46
C THR A 435 -4.14 -23.92 -16.49
N VAL A 436 -4.07 -23.47 -17.73
CA VAL A 436 -4.59 -24.20 -18.89
C VAL A 436 -3.49 -24.93 -19.66
N GLU A 437 -2.23 -24.77 -19.26
CA GLU A 437 -1.11 -25.52 -19.83
C GLU A 437 -1.28 -27.02 -19.58
N GLY A 438 -1.25 -27.81 -20.65
CA GLY A 438 -1.49 -29.26 -20.59
C GLY A 438 -2.96 -29.66 -20.42
N ALA A 439 -3.90 -28.70 -20.48
CA ALA A 439 -5.32 -29.01 -20.40
C ALA A 439 -5.76 -29.92 -21.57
N PRO A 440 -6.69 -30.87 -21.32
CA PRO A 440 -7.15 -31.79 -22.35
C PRO A 440 -7.80 -31.04 -23.51
N ASN A 441 -7.52 -31.49 -24.74
CA ASN A 441 -8.08 -30.96 -25.98
C ASN A 441 -7.75 -29.50 -26.31
N LEU A 442 -7.05 -28.76 -25.44
CA LEU A 442 -6.55 -27.42 -25.73
C LEU A 442 -5.36 -27.51 -26.69
N LYS A 443 -5.39 -26.71 -27.76
CA LYS A 443 -4.28 -26.60 -28.70
C LYS A 443 -3.22 -25.63 -28.19
N ASP A 444 -1.96 -26.00 -28.33
CA ASP A 444 -0.81 -25.18 -27.93
C ASP A 444 -0.79 -23.81 -28.62
N GLU A 445 -1.26 -23.72 -29.87
CA GLU A 445 -1.35 -22.46 -30.63
C GLU A 445 -2.27 -21.41 -29.98
N HIS A 446 -3.19 -21.83 -29.10
CA HIS A 446 -4.12 -20.95 -28.41
C HIS A 446 -3.66 -20.58 -26.99
N LEU A 447 -2.61 -21.21 -26.45
CA LEU A 447 -2.08 -20.89 -25.12
C LEU A 447 -1.73 -19.40 -24.93
N PRO A 448 -1.15 -18.67 -25.92
CA PRO A 448 -0.82 -17.26 -25.74
C PRO A 448 -2.00 -16.34 -25.40
N VAL A 449 -3.24 -16.77 -25.65
CA VAL A 449 -4.47 -16.02 -25.29
C VAL A 449 -4.66 -15.98 -23.77
N PHE A 450 -4.14 -16.97 -23.06
CA PHE A 450 -4.33 -17.17 -21.61
C PHE A 450 -3.10 -16.81 -20.78
N ASP A 451 -2.05 -16.26 -21.41
CA ASP A 451 -0.85 -15.84 -20.68
C ASP A 451 -1.20 -14.68 -19.72
N CYS A 452 -0.86 -14.85 -18.44
CA CYS A 452 -1.08 -13.86 -17.38
C CYS A 452 0.21 -13.11 -17.04
N ALA A 453 0.10 -12.11 -16.16
CA ALA A 453 1.25 -11.34 -15.65
C ALA A 453 2.27 -12.20 -14.91
N ASN A 454 1.84 -13.33 -14.33
CA ASN A 454 2.69 -14.29 -13.63
C ASN A 454 2.36 -15.72 -14.09
N PRO A 455 3.28 -16.68 -13.91
CA PRO A 455 2.97 -18.08 -14.16
C PRO A 455 1.85 -18.55 -13.22
N CYS A 456 0.94 -19.34 -13.76
CA CYS A 456 -0.27 -19.76 -13.06
C CYS A 456 -0.12 -21.18 -12.49
N GLY A 457 -0.30 -21.32 -11.17
CA GLY A 457 -0.21 -22.63 -10.51
C GLY A 457 1.19 -23.22 -10.48
N ARG A 458 1.27 -24.50 -10.10
CA ARG A 458 2.54 -25.24 -9.96
C ARG A 458 3.13 -25.67 -11.30
N LYS A 459 2.26 -26.01 -12.25
CA LYS A 459 2.64 -26.54 -13.57
C LYS A 459 2.79 -25.45 -14.63
N GLY A 460 2.29 -24.25 -14.38
CA GLY A 460 2.33 -23.17 -15.35
C GLY A 460 3.75 -22.61 -15.51
N THR A 461 4.20 -22.52 -16.74
CA THR A 461 5.52 -21.97 -17.09
C THR A 461 5.41 -20.69 -17.91
N ARG A 462 4.23 -20.42 -18.48
CA ARG A 462 4.00 -19.27 -19.36
C ARG A 462 3.55 -18.06 -18.56
N PHE A 463 4.07 -16.91 -18.95
CA PHE A 463 3.70 -15.60 -18.44
C PHE A 463 4.06 -14.52 -19.46
N LEU A 464 3.46 -13.35 -19.33
CA LEU A 464 3.77 -12.18 -20.14
C LEU A 464 5.09 -11.57 -19.69
N ALA A 465 6.04 -11.45 -20.61
CA ALA A 465 7.33 -10.84 -20.32
C ALA A 465 7.20 -9.33 -20.09
N ALA A 466 8.19 -8.74 -19.41
CA ALA A 466 8.17 -7.31 -19.09
C ALA A 466 8.06 -6.42 -20.34
N ASP A 467 8.65 -6.84 -21.46
CA ASP A 467 8.56 -6.13 -22.73
C ASP A 467 7.15 -6.17 -23.33
N SER A 468 6.41 -7.28 -23.19
CA SER A 468 4.99 -7.39 -23.55
C SER A 468 4.15 -6.33 -22.83
N HIS A 469 4.40 -6.14 -21.52
CA HIS A 469 3.73 -5.11 -20.73
C HIS A 469 4.06 -3.70 -21.24
N ILE A 470 5.34 -3.42 -21.51
CA ILE A 470 5.83 -2.11 -21.96
C ILE A 470 5.31 -1.77 -23.36
N LYS A 471 5.32 -2.73 -24.28
CA LYS A 471 4.83 -2.53 -25.66
C LYS A 471 3.32 -2.27 -25.68
N MET A 472 2.54 -2.89 -24.80
CA MET A 472 1.11 -2.55 -24.64
C MET A 472 0.93 -1.12 -24.13
N LEU A 473 1.71 -0.71 -23.14
CA LEU A 473 1.69 0.68 -22.67
C LEU A 473 2.06 1.66 -23.78
N ALA A 474 3.07 1.31 -24.58
CA ALA A 474 3.53 2.15 -25.67
C ALA A 474 2.48 2.28 -26.79
N ALA A 475 1.68 1.24 -27.03
CA ALA A 475 0.57 1.30 -27.98
C ALA A 475 -0.54 2.28 -27.54
N ALA A 476 -0.80 2.41 -26.24
CA ALA A 476 -1.85 3.28 -25.70
C ALA A 476 -1.37 4.72 -25.40
N GLN A 477 -0.14 4.88 -24.91
CA GLN A 477 0.39 6.15 -24.38
C GLN A 477 0.28 7.36 -25.34
N PRO A 478 0.53 7.22 -26.65
CA PRO A 478 0.43 8.31 -27.63
C PRO A 478 -0.98 8.84 -27.80
N PHE A 479 -1.98 8.17 -27.25
CA PHE A 479 -3.38 8.53 -27.36
C PHE A 479 -3.97 8.97 -26.03
N ILE A 480 -3.14 9.29 -25.03
CA ILE A 480 -3.59 9.74 -23.70
C ILE A 480 -2.96 11.10 -23.40
N SER A 481 -3.78 12.03 -22.94
CA SER A 481 -3.30 13.38 -22.58
C SER A 481 -2.43 13.40 -21.32
N GLY A 482 -2.82 12.65 -20.27
CA GLY A 482 -1.95 12.35 -19.13
C GLY A 482 -1.08 11.13 -19.39
N ALA A 483 -0.98 10.23 -18.42
CA ALA A 483 -0.16 9.03 -18.45
C ALA A 483 -0.96 7.78 -18.07
N ILE A 484 -0.25 6.68 -17.87
CA ILE A 484 -0.81 5.36 -17.57
C ILE A 484 -0.24 4.87 -16.24
N SER A 485 -1.12 4.58 -15.29
CA SER A 485 -0.79 3.89 -14.05
C SER A 485 -0.97 2.38 -14.25
N LYS A 486 0.13 1.71 -14.61
CA LYS A 486 0.20 0.25 -14.68
C LYS A 486 1.53 -0.21 -14.15
N THR A 487 1.50 -1.32 -13.43
CA THR A 487 2.70 -2.01 -12.99
C THR A 487 3.23 -2.96 -14.07
N ILE A 488 4.54 -3.01 -14.25
CA ILE A 488 5.22 -4.01 -15.08
C ILE A 488 5.71 -5.11 -14.14
N ASN A 489 5.02 -6.25 -14.20
CA ASN A 489 5.36 -7.43 -13.41
C ASN A 489 6.59 -8.11 -13.98
N MET A 490 7.47 -8.56 -13.08
CA MET A 490 8.66 -9.33 -13.40
C MET A 490 8.74 -10.53 -12.46
N PRO A 491 9.20 -11.70 -12.93
CA PRO A 491 9.37 -12.88 -12.09
C PRO A 491 10.41 -12.63 -11.00
N ASN A 492 10.38 -13.40 -9.92
CA ASN A 492 11.35 -13.28 -8.82
C ASN A 492 12.80 -13.39 -9.32
N ALA A 493 13.05 -14.28 -10.28
CA ALA A 493 14.37 -14.50 -10.89
C ALA A 493 14.87 -13.35 -11.78
N ALA A 494 14.06 -12.33 -12.08
CA ALA A 494 14.47 -11.20 -12.90
C ALA A 494 15.70 -10.52 -12.29
N SER A 495 16.65 -10.14 -13.14
CA SER A 495 17.92 -9.51 -12.80
C SER A 495 17.82 -7.98 -12.75
N ILE A 496 18.83 -7.34 -12.17
CA ILE A 496 18.94 -5.87 -12.14
C ILE A 496 19.07 -5.31 -13.56
N GLU A 497 19.77 -6.02 -14.45
CA GLU A 497 19.93 -5.62 -15.84
C GLU A 497 18.60 -5.63 -16.60
N GLU A 498 17.75 -6.64 -16.37
CA GLU A 498 16.41 -6.67 -16.96
C GLU A 498 15.53 -5.49 -16.46
N CYS A 499 15.64 -5.10 -15.18
CA CYS A 499 14.97 -3.89 -14.68
C CYS A 499 15.47 -2.62 -15.38
N LYS A 500 16.78 -2.50 -15.59
CA LYS A 500 17.39 -1.37 -16.31
C LYS A 500 16.95 -1.33 -17.76
N GLU A 501 16.97 -2.47 -18.45
CA GLU A 501 16.53 -2.60 -19.84
C GLU A 501 15.05 -2.26 -20.00
N ALA A 502 14.20 -2.63 -19.04
CA ALA A 502 12.79 -2.24 -19.01
C ALA A 502 12.61 -0.72 -18.96
N TYR A 503 13.38 0.00 -18.12
CA TYR A 503 13.33 1.48 -18.11
C TYR A 503 13.81 2.08 -19.43
N LEU A 504 14.89 1.57 -20.01
CA LEU A 504 15.42 2.06 -21.28
C LEU A 504 14.46 1.78 -22.44
N LEU A 505 13.78 0.63 -22.45
CA LEU A 505 12.77 0.30 -23.44
C LEU A 505 11.57 1.24 -23.33
N SER A 506 11.06 1.48 -22.11
CA SER A 506 9.98 2.44 -21.87
C SER A 506 10.33 3.84 -22.38
N TRP A 507 11.56 4.29 -22.13
CA TRP A 507 12.05 5.58 -22.63
C TRP A 507 12.08 5.63 -24.16
N ARG A 508 12.68 4.62 -24.81
CA ARG A 508 12.79 4.53 -26.28
C ARG A 508 11.45 4.47 -26.98
N LEU A 509 10.41 3.97 -26.30
CA LEU A 509 9.05 3.88 -26.81
C LEU A 509 8.18 5.10 -26.44
N GLY A 510 8.76 6.14 -25.83
CA GLY A 510 8.06 7.39 -25.54
C GLY A 510 7.04 7.28 -24.40
N LEU A 511 7.22 6.36 -23.45
CA LEU A 511 6.40 6.31 -22.25
C LEU A 511 6.62 7.54 -21.37
N LYS A 512 5.59 7.91 -20.60
CA LYS A 512 5.69 9.02 -19.62
C LYS A 512 6.13 8.52 -18.24
N ALA A 513 5.77 7.30 -17.86
CA ALA A 513 6.17 6.69 -16.61
C ALA A 513 6.34 5.17 -16.73
N ASN A 514 7.11 4.57 -15.81
CA ASN A 514 7.30 3.14 -15.64
C ASN A 514 7.42 2.82 -14.14
N ALA A 515 6.54 1.94 -13.64
CA ALA A 515 6.66 1.31 -12.33
C ALA A 515 6.92 -0.19 -12.52
N LEU A 516 8.04 -0.67 -11.97
CA LEU A 516 8.41 -2.08 -12.00
C LEU A 516 7.99 -2.75 -10.69
N TYR A 517 7.53 -3.99 -10.79
CA TYR A 517 7.30 -4.85 -9.65
C TYR A 517 7.89 -6.22 -9.93
N ARG A 518 9.01 -6.53 -9.27
CA ARG A 518 9.58 -7.87 -9.25
C ARG A 518 8.93 -8.66 -8.13
N ASP A 519 8.49 -9.88 -8.40
CA ASP A 519 7.97 -10.73 -7.34
C ASP A 519 8.99 -10.91 -6.20
N GLY A 520 8.54 -10.81 -4.96
CA GLY A 520 9.39 -10.81 -3.76
C GLY A 520 10.10 -9.48 -3.43
N SER A 521 9.94 -8.41 -4.23
CA SER A 521 10.55 -7.09 -3.94
C SER A 521 9.79 -6.26 -2.88
N LYS A 522 8.59 -6.69 -2.47
CA LYS A 522 7.81 -6.08 -1.37
C LYS A 522 7.49 -7.14 -0.31
N LEU A 523 7.65 -6.77 0.97
CA LEU A 523 7.39 -7.63 2.14
C LEU A 523 5.90 -8.00 2.33
N SER A 524 4.97 -7.18 1.82
CA SER A 524 3.53 -7.44 1.90
C SER A 524 2.92 -7.36 0.51
N GLN A 525 2.36 -8.47 0.03
CA GLN A 525 1.74 -8.55 -1.29
C GLN A 525 0.21 -8.65 -1.15
N PRO A 526 -0.58 -7.74 -1.76
CA PRO A 526 -2.03 -7.82 -1.71
C PRO A 526 -2.61 -8.91 -2.63
N LEU A 527 -1.88 -9.31 -3.68
CA LEU A 527 -2.19 -10.41 -4.58
C LEU A 527 -0.93 -11.25 -4.72
N ALA A 528 -1.00 -12.53 -4.35
CA ALA A 528 0.06 -13.50 -4.61
C ALA A 528 -0.45 -14.47 -5.68
N ALA A 529 0.36 -14.70 -6.71
CA ALA A 529 0.18 -15.90 -7.51
C ALA A 529 0.56 -17.07 -6.59
N ILE A 530 -0.25 -18.12 -6.56
CA ILE A 530 0.07 -19.29 -5.77
C ILE A 530 1.18 -20.05 -6.49
N HIS A 531 2.42 -19.62 -6.29
CA HIS A 531 3.57 -20.50 -6.40
C HIS A 531 3.56 -21.37 -5.14
N LEU A 532 2.76 -22.44 -5.16
CA LEU A 532 2.97 -23.55 -4.24
C LEU A 532 3.99 -24.50 -4.89
N GLY A 533 5.19 -24.04 -5.24
CA GLY A 533 6.23 -24.90 -5.82
C GLY A 533 7.41 -24.99 -4.87
N ASP A 534 7.56 -26.14 -4.20
CA ASP A 534 8.73 -26.55 -3.40
C ASP A 534 9.41 -25.46 -2.53
N ASP A 535 8.65 -24.86 -1.61
CA ASP A 535 9.26 -24.29 -0.39
C ASP A 535 9.93 -25.40 0.47
N ASP A 536 9.74 -26.69 0.15
CA ASP A 536 10.63 -27.74 0.67
C ASP A 536 12.05 -27.58 0.09
N THR A 537 12.30 -26.97 -1.07
CA THR A 537 13.68 -26.86 -1.62
C THR A 537 14.42 -25.57 -1.29
N ASP A 538 13.72 -24.47 -1.07
CA ASP A 538 14.35 -23.25 -0.53
C ASP A 538 14.50 -23.35 1.00
N GLU A 539 13.57 -24.00 1.71
CA GLU A 539 13.78 -24.35 3.14
C GLU A 539 14.77 -25.53 3.29
N GLU A 540 14.77 -26.59 2.46
CA GLU A 540 15.80 -27.65 2.56
C GLU A 540 17.19 -27.18 2.10
N MET A 541 17.34 -26.25 1.14
CA MET A 541 18.65 -25.66 0.84
C MET A 541 19.13 -24.75 1.97
N GLU A 542 18.26 -24.01 2.65
CA GLU A 542 18.62 -23.21 3.82
C GLU A 542 18.88 -24.08 5.07
N GLU A 543 18.13 -25.15 5.28
CA GLU A 543 18.31 -26.11 6.38
C GLU A 543 19.52 -27.02 6.17
N THR A 544 19.73 -27.57 4.97
CA THR A 544 20.95 -28.37 4.68
C THR A 544 22.22 -27.52 4.65
N PHE A 545 22.12 -26.21 4.41
CA PHE A 545 23.23 -25.26 4.55
C PHE A 545 23.45 -24.89 6.02
N ALA A 546 22.39 -24.74 6.82
CA ALA A 546 22.46 -24.53 8.27
C ALA A 546 23.07 -25.73 9.01
N GLU A 547 22.73 -26.96 8.62
CA GLU A 547 23.30 -28.20 9.16
C GLU A 547 24.78 -28.36 8.79
N LYS A 548 25.16 -28.08 7.52
CA LYS A 548 26.58 -28.09 7.10
C LYS A 548 27.39 -26.98 7.76
N ILE A 549 26.79 -25.82 8.06
CA ILE A 549 27.41 -24.77 8.86
C ILE A 549 27.59 -25.24 10.30
N ALA A 550 26.62 -25.92 10.90
CA ALA A 550 26.67 -26.41 12.29
C ALA A 550 27.77 -27.47 12.52
N GLU A 551 28.09 -28.28 11.52
CA GLU A 551 29.11 -29.34 11.60
C GLU A 551 30.53 -28.92 11.15
N ALA A 552 30.71 -27.79 10.48
CA ALA A 552 32.01 -27.35 9.96
C ALA A 552 32.93 -26.72 11.03
N SER A 553 34.24 -26.96 10.91
CA SER A 553 35.26 -26.46 11.83
C SER A 553 35.46 -24.93 11.72
N PRO A 554 35.86 -24.22 12.81
CA PRO A 554 35.98 -22.76 12.84
C PRO A 554 36.78 -22.08 11.71
N PRO A 555 37.85 -22.69 11.14
CA PRO A 555 38.57 -22.10 10.02
C PRO A 555 37.79 -22.10 8.70
N GLN A 556 36.95 -23.12 8.45
CA GLN A 556 36.18 -23.25 7.20
C GLN A 556 34.94 -22.34 7.18
N ARG A 557 34.39 -22.03 8.36
CA ARG A 557 33.32 -21.02 8.52
C ARG A 557 33.80 -19.60 8.17
N ALA A 558 35.08 -19.30 8.37
CA ALA A 558 35.64 -17.98 8.10
C ALA A 558 35.83 -17.71 6.59
N GLU A 559 36.02 -18.76 5.79
CA GLU A 559 36.23 -18.64 4.34
C GLU A 559 34.89 -18.50 3.58
N ILE A 560 33.86 -19.25 4.00
CA ILE A 560 32.52 -19.23 3.39
C ILE A 560 31.76 -17.92 3.68
N VAL A 561 31.97 -17.33 4.87
CA VAL A 561 31.33 -16.05 5.27
C VAL A 561 32.06 -14.84 4.68
N ALA A 562 33.32 -14.97 4.26
CA ALA A 562 34.11 -13.88 3.71
C ALA A 562 33.75 -13.52 2.24
N GLU A 563 33.06 -14.39 1.51
CA GLU A 563 32.78 -14.15 0.08
C GLU A 563 31.49 -13.35 -0.21
N ARG A 564 30.63 -13.07 0.79
CA ARG A 564 29.34 -12.41 0.52
C ARG A 564 28.81 -11.54 1.66
N ILE A 565 29.50 -10.44 1.96
CA ILE A 565 28.96 -9.09 2.25
C ILE A 565 30.02 -8.25 2.97
N VAL A 566 30.27 -7.08 2.39
CA VAL A 566 31.20 -6.04 2.82
C VAL A 566 30.68 -5.31 4.07
N GLU A 567 31.58 -5.18 5.05
CA GLU A 567 31.70 -4.17 6.11
C GLU A 567 30.47 -3.32 6.52
N ARG A 568 29.85 -3.66 7.66
CA ARG A 568 29.53 -2.67 8.71
C ARG A 568 29.36 -3.31 10.10
N LEU A 569 30.23 -2.89 11.02
CA LEU A 569 30.33 -3.18 12.45
C LEU A 569 29.07 -3.74 13.16
N VAL A 570 29.08 -5.02 13.52
CA VAL A 570 28.37 -5.50 14.72
C VAL A 570 29.15 -5.00 15.94
N GLN A 571 28.68 -3.94 16.59
CA GLN A 571 29.29 -3.47 17.84
C GLN A 571 29.05 -4.49 18.96
N GLN A 572 30.10 -4.76 19.74
CA GLN A 572 30.01 -5.58 20.96
C GLN A 572 29.14 -4.85 22.01
N ARG A 573 28.32 -5.59 22.75
CA ARG A 573 27.47 -5.05 23.83
C ARG A 573 28.26 -4.15 24.79
N ARG A 574 27.90 -2.86 24.87
CA ARG A 574 28.48 -1.90 25.82
C ARG A 574 27.84 -2.12 27.20
N ARG A 575 28.63 -2.54 28.19
CA ARG A 575 28.14 -2.74 29.56
C ARG A 575 28.00 -1.41 30.30
N LEU A 576 26.93 -1.25 31.08
CA LEU A 576 26.74 -0.06 31.91
C LEU A 576 27.65 -0.07 33.16
N PRO A 577 28.02 1.12 33.69
CA PRO A 577 28.73 1.24 34.96
C PRO A 577 27.92 0.69 36.15
N HIS A 578 28.63 0.16 37.15
CA HIS A 578 28.03 -0.34 38.39
C HIS A 578 27.29 0.75 39.19
N ARG A 579 27.74 2.01 39.09
CA ARG A 579 27.08 3.19 39.65
C ARG A 579 26.82 4.17 38.51
N ARG A 580 25.57 4.54 38.30
CA ARG A 580 25.12 5.33 37.15
C ARG A 580 24.13 6.40 37.56
N LYS A 581 24.03 7.43 36.72
CA LYS A 581 23.05 8.51 36.84
C LYS A 581 21.75 8.08 36.14
N GLY A 582 20.67 8.74 36.50
CA GLY A 582 19.35 8.54 35.92
C GLY A 582 18.31 9.31 36.72
N TYR A 583 17.07 9.30 36.26
CA TYR A 583 15.95 9.90 36.98
C TYR A 583 14.80 8.91 37.15
N THR A 584 13.86 9.26 38.02
CA THR A 584 12.61 8.53 38.19
C THR A 584 11.47 9.51 37.97
N GLN A 585 10.70 9.29 36.90
CA GLN A 585 9.46 10.03 36.64
C GLN A 585 8.27 9.22 37.12
N LYS A 586 7.47 9.82 37.98
CA LYS A 586 6.17 9.29 38.38
C LYS A 586 5.09 10.01 37.60
N ALA A 587 4.26 9.28 36.88
CA ALA A 587 3.08 9.83 36.22
C ALA A 587 1.88 8.89 36.39
N SER A 588 0.72 9.37 35.98
CA SER A 588 -0.49 8.56 35.88
C SER A 588 -1.12 8.76 34.51
N VAL A 589 -1.25 7.69 33.72
CA VAL A 589 -1.84 7.69 32.37
C VAL A 589 -3.19 7.00 32.44
N GLY A 590 -4.28 7.70 32.10
CA GLY A 590 -5.62 7.10 32.13
C GLY A 590 -6.03 6.58 33.52
N GLY A 591 -5.53 7.21 34.59
CA GLY A 591 -5.74 6.77 35.99
C GLY A 591 -4.80 5.67 36.50
N HIS A 592 -3.91 5.14 35.66
CA HIS A 592 -2.92 4.12 36.03
C HIS A 592 -1.56 4.72 36.34
N LYS A 593 -0.98 4.38 37.51
CA LYS A 593 0.30 4.95 37.96
C LYS A 593 1.48 4.22 37.32
N VAL A 594 2.34 4.99 36.65
CA VAL A 594 3.56 4.52 35.98
C VAL A 594 4.77 5.21 36.60
N TYR A 595 5.81 4.44 36.88
CA TYR A 595 7.11 4.92 37.31
C TYR A 595 8.15 4.54 36.26
N LEU A 596 8.63 5.52 35.51
CA LEU A 596 9.72 5.35 34.55
C LEU A 596 11.04 5.67 35.26
N ARG A 597 11.98 4.73 35.30
CA ARG A 597 13.34 4.96 35.78
C ARG A 597 14.34 4.79 34.64
N THR A 598 15.36 5.63 34.61
CA THR A 598 16.41 5.56 33.58
C THR A 598 17.77 5.25 34.17
N GLY A 599 18.67 4.69 33.35
CA GLY A 599 20.08 4.52 33.66
C GLY A 599 20.94 5.02 32.50
N GLU A 600 21.92 5.85 32.81
CA GLU A 600 22.77 6.54 31.83
C GLU A 600 24.20 5.99 31.80
N TYR A 601 24.85 6.12 30.65
CA TYR A 601 26.30 6.01 30.52
C TYR A 601 26.99 7.27 31.09
N GLU A 602 28.32 7.21 31.26
CA GLU A 602 29.10 8.35 31.79
C GLU A 602 29.03 9.60 30.89
N ASP A 603 28.76 9.41 29.60
CA ASP A 603 28.58 10.45 28.57
C ASP A 603 27.17 11.07 28.55
N GLY A 604 26.24 10.57 29.39
CA GLY A 604 24.87 11.05 29.48
C GLY A 604 23.90 10.44 28.45
N GLN A 605 24.34 9.46 27.64
CA GLN A 605 23.45 8.67 26.79
C GLN A 605 22.61 7.69 27.64
N LEU A 606 21.37 7.44 27.21
CA LEU A 606 20.48 6.48 27.85
C LEU A 606 20.93 5.04 27.55
N GLY A 607 21.13 4.22 28.58
CA GLY A 607 21.56 2.83 28.44
C GLY A 607 20.55 1.79 28.94
N GLU A 608 19.60 2.19 29.79
CA GLU A 608 18.52 1.31 30.24
C GLU A 608 17.30 2.08 30.76
N ILE A 609 16.16 1.41 30.76
CA ILE A 609 14.89 1.89 31.31
C ILE A 609 14.24 0.81 32.18
N PHE A 610 13.50 1.24 33.20
CA PHE A 610 12.63 0.38 34.01
C PHE A 610 11.25 0.99 34.13
N VAL A 611 10.24 0.13 34.16
CA VAL A 611 8.84 0.52 34.26
C VAL A 611 8.18 -0.24 35.40
N ASP A 612 7.79 0.49 36.44
CA ASP A 612 6.98 -0.06 37.52
C ASP A 612 5.56 0.48 37.46
N MET A 613 4.60 -0.40 37.69
CA MET A 613 3.18 -0.06 37.78
C MET A 613 2.51 -0.73 38.98
N HIS A 614 1.55 -0.03 39.60
CA HIS A 614 0.83 -0.51 40.78
C HIS A 614 -0.68 -0.55 40.57
N LYS A 615 -1.26 -1.74 40.86
CA LYS A 615 -2.70 -2.12 40.76
C LYS A 615 -3.13 -2.73 39.42
N GLU A 616 -2.20 -3.04 38.54
CA GLU A 616 -2.41 -3.79 37.30
C GLU A 616 -2.17 -5.30 37.52
N GLY A 617 -2.87 -6.12 36.74
CA GLY A 617 -2.75 -7.58 36.78
C GLY A 617 -1.29 -8.05 36.62
N ALA A 618 -0.95 -9.19 37.23
CA ALA A 618 0.42 -9.72 37.24
C ALA A 618 1.00 -9.92 35.82
N ALA A 619 0.16 -10.25 34.84
CA ALA A 619 0.55 -10.40 33.45
C ALA A 619 1.04 -9.07 32.83
N PHE A 620 0.30 -7.98 33.02
CA PHE A 620 0.64 -6.67 32.45
C PHE A 620 1.93 -6.11 33.03
N ARG A 621 2.13 -6.25 34.34
CA ARG A 621 3.37 -5.86 35.01
C ARG A 621 4.58 -6.65 34.50
N SER A 622 4.41 -7.97 34.32
CA SER A 622 5.49 -8.83 33.82
C SER A 622 5.86 -8.50 32.37
N LEU A 623 4.85 -8.19 31.55
CA LEU A 623 5.05 -7.77 30.16
C LEU A 623 5.81 -6.43 30.06
N MET A 624 5.40 -5.42 30.83
CA MET A 624 6.07 -4.11 30.84
C MET A 624 7.52 -4.20 31.34
N ASN A 625 7.77 -5.07 32.32
CA ASN A 625 9.13 -5.32 32.80
C ASN A 625 9.99 -6.02 31.71
N ASN A 626 9.48 -7.08 31.08
CA ASN A 626 10.20 -7.77 30.00
C ASN A 626 10.45 -6.84 28.80
N PHE A 627 9.50 -5.97 28.49
CA PHE A 627 9.63 -4.95 27.46
C PHE A 627 10.75 -3.95 27.78
N ALA A 628 10.77 -3.42 29.02
CA ALA A 628 11.82 -2.50 29.46
C ALA A 628 13.22 -3.16 29.41
N ILE A 629 13.32 -4.45 29.73
CA ILE A 629 14.55 -5.24 29.59
C ILE A 629 14.98 -5.33 28.13
N ALA A 630 14.07 -5.65 27.21
CA ALA A 630 14.38 -5.77 25.78
C ALA A 630 14.90 -4.45 25.19
N VAL A 631 14.24 -3.32 25.49
CA VAL A 631 14.68 -1.98 25.05
C VAL A 631 16.05 -1.64 25.64
N SER A 632 16.27 -1.93 26.93
CA SER A 632 17.57 -1.72 27.59
C SER A 632 18.69 -2.54 26.95
N ILE A 633 18.41 -3.78 26.54
CA ILE A 633 19.39 -4.62 25.82
C ILE A 633 19.71 -4.00 24.46
N GLY A 634 18.73 -3.57 23.69
CA GLY A 634 18.98 -2.97 22.39
C GLY A 634 19.76 -1.66 22.46
N LEU A 635 19.48 -0.79 23.43
CA LEU A 635 20.29 0.40 23.73
C LEU A 635 21.76 0.03 24.06
N GLN A 636 22.00 -1.11 24.69
CA GLN A 636 23.36 -1.62 24.99
C GLN A 636 24.07 -2.23 23.78
N TYR A 637 23.34 -2.67 22.76
CA TYR A 637 23.89 -3.14 21.48
C TYR A 637 24.01 -2.03 20.43
N GLY A 638 23.74 -0.78 20.82
CA GLY A 638 23.93 0.39 19.97
C GLY A 638 22.74 0.75 19.10
N VAL A 639 21.54 0.23 19.38
CA VAL A 639 20.30 0.71 18.74
C VAL A 639 20.05 2.16 19.20
N PRO A 640 19.95 3.14 18.29
CA PRO A 640 19.67 4.53 18.65
C PRO A 640 18.32 4.68 19.37
N LEU A 641 18.21 5.63 20.30
CA LEU A 641 16.95 5.89 21.03
C LEU A 641 15.87 6.40 20.08
N GLU A 642 16.26 7.15 19.04
CA GLU A 642 15.44 7.69 17.97
C GLU A 642 14.56 6.61 17.33
N GLU A 643 15.15 5.46 16.98
CA GLU A 643 14.45 4.31 16.39
C GLU A 643 13.33 3.79 17.30
N TYR A 644 13.58 3.74 18.61
CA TYR A 644 12.56 3.33 19.57
C TYR A 644 11.46 4.37 19.75
N VAL A 645 11.81 5.65 19.72
CA VAL A 645 10.81 6.73 19.79
C VAL A 645 9.89 6.68 18.57
N GLU A 646 10.45 6.51 17.38
CA GLU A 646 9.65 6.38 16.15
C GLU A 646 8.77 5.12 16.14
N ALA A 647 9.28 4.00 16.65
CA ALA A 647 8.52 2.75 16.69
C ALA A 647 7.35 2.77 17.69
N PHE A 648 7.47 3.47 18.82
CA PHE A 648 6.54 3.33 19.94
C PHE A 648 5.69 4.56 20.27
N THR A 649 6.00 5.74 19.72
CA THR A 649 5.10 6.90 19.80
C THR A 649 3.81 6.66 19.01
N PHE A 650 2.70 7.22 19.49
CA PHE A 650 1.33 7.07 18.95
C PHE A 650 0.75 5.65 18.93
N THR A 651 1.44 4.67 19.54
CA THR A 651 0.88 3.34 19.76
C THR A 651 -0.35 3.42 20.67
N ARG A 652 -1.44 2.73 20.31
CA ARG A 652 -2.74 2.84 20.98
C ARG A 652 -3.14 1.54 21.67
N PHE A 653 -3.18 1.54 23.00
CA PHE A 653 -3.75 0.47 23.82
C PHE A 653 -3.94 0.96 25.26
N GLU A 654 -4.82 0.30 26.03
CA GLU A 654 -5.08 0.66 27.42
C GLU A 654 -3.95 0.20 28.36
N PRO A 655 -3.54 1.01 29.36
CA PRO A 655 -4.11 2.30 29.76
C PRO A 655 -3.79 3.49 28.83
N SER A 656 -4.83 4.25 28.47
CA SER A 656 -4.75 5.46 27.64
C SER A 656 -5.56 6.61 28.27
N GLY A 657 -5.25 7.86 27.91
CA GLY A 657 -5.99 9.04 28.35
C GLY A 657 -5.11 10.09 29.03
N MET A 658 -5.73 10.84 29.96
CA MET A 658 -5.10 12.00 30.59
C MET A 658 -3.88 11.61 31.43
N VAL A 659 -2.80 12.37 31.24
CA VAL A 659 -1.53 12.21 31.93
C VAL A 659 -1.44 13.24 33.04
N THR A 660 -1.22 12.78 34.27
CA THR A 660 -1.00 13.64 35.44
C THR A 660 0.33 13.31 36.10
N GLY A 661 1.01 14.31 36.66
CA GLY A 661 2.36 14.16 37.22
C GLY A 661 3.49 14.25 36.18
N ASN A 662 3.21 14.74 34.97
CA ASN A 662 4.21 15.13 33.99
C ASN A 662 3.90 16.55 33.48
N ASP A 663 4.93 17.37 33.33
CA ASP A 663 4.77 18.79 33.06
C ASP A 663 4.56 19.09 31.58
N ALA A 664 5.11 18.27 30.69
CA ALA A 664 5.09 18.46 29.23
C ALA A 664 3.99 17.64 28.52
N ILE A 665 3.71 16.41 28.97
CA ILE A 665 2.76 15.50 28.32
C ILE A 665 1.48 15.47 29.14
N LYS A 666 0.36 15.94 28.56
CA LYS A 666 -0.95 16.02 29.23
C LYS A 666 -1.94 14.94 28.80
N MET A 667 -1.74 14.33 27.64
CA MET A 667 -2.54 13.24 27.09
C MET A 667 -1.61 12.21 26.43
N SER A 668 -1.98 10.93 26.52
CA SER A 668 -1.24 9.84 25.87
C SER A 668 -2.17 8.75 25.35
N THR A 669 -1.83 8.14 24.21
CA THR A 669 -2.64 7.06 23.62
C THR A 669 -2.31 5.66 24.16
N SER A 670 -1.21 5.54 24.90
CA SER A 670 -0.85 4.35 25.69
C SER A 670 0.22 4.69 26.72
N ILE A 671 0.65 3.71 27.52
CA ILE A 671 1.80 3.86 28.41
C ILE A 671 3.12 3.92 27.65
N LEU A 672 3.25 3.15 26.56
CA LEU A 672 4.45 3.18 25.73
C LEU A 672 4.59 4.51 24.98
N ASP A 673 3.48 5.02 24.45
CA ASP A 673 3.44 6.36 23.86
C ASP A 673 3.92 7.42 24.86
N TYR A 674 3.43 7.37 26.11
CA TYR A 674 3.86 8.28 27.17
C TYR A 674 5.36 8.17 27.46
N MET A 675 5.85 6.94 27.66
CA MET A 675 7.26 6.70 28.00
C MET A 675 8.21 7.18 26.92
N PHE A 676 7.95 6.86 25.65
CA PHE A 676 8.86 7.21 24.57
C PHE A 676 8.79 8.68 24.19
N ARG A 677 7.64 9.35 24.34
CA ARG A 677 7.60 10.82 24.29
C ARG A 677 8.42 11.44 25.42
N GLU A 678 8.28 10.94 26.65
CA GLU A 678 9.04 11.46 27.79
C GLU A 678 10.56 11.29 27.59
N LEU A 679 11.01 10.12 27.11
CA LEU A 679 12.41 9.88 26.78
C LEU A 679 12.89 10.74 25.61
N ALA A 680 12.06 10.96 24.58
CA ALA A 680 12.40 11.81 23.45
C ALA A 680 12.60 13.28 23.88
N ILE A 681 11.68 13.83 24.67
CA ILE A 681 11.82 15.21 25.14
C ILE A 681 13.01 15.30 26.11
N SER A 682 13.28 14.28 26.94
CA SER A 682 14.32 14.33 27.98
C SER A 682 15.75 14.04 27.50
N TYR A 683 15.93 13.20 26.48
CA TYR A 683 17.26 12.82 25.96
C TYR A 683 17.57 13.38 24.57
N LEU A 684 16.56 13.60 23.73
CA LEU A 684 16.71 14.01 22.33
C LEU A 684 16.32 15.47 22.08
N GLY A 685 15.63 16.13 23.02
CA GLY A 685 15.20 17.52 22.87
C GLY A 685 14.02 17.72 21.89
N ARG A 686 13.25 16.65 21.62
CA ARG A 686 12.05 16.67 20.76
C ARG A 686 10.85 17.34 21.44
N ASN A 687 10.90 18.67 21.60
CA ASN A 687 9.82 19.45 22.24
C ASN A 687 8.52 19.48 21.40
N ASP A 688 8.59 19.13 20.11
CA ASP A 688 7.44 18.92 19.21
C ASP A 688 6.46 17.83 19.69
N LEU A 689 6.93 16.93 20.56
CA LEU A 689 6.11 15.88 21.18
C LEU A 689 5.49 16.31 22.52
N SER A 690 5.78 17.52 22.99
CA SER A 690 5.18 18.12 24.19
C SER A 690 3.83 18.77 23.87
N HIS A 691 2.97 18.90 24.88
CA HIS A 691 1.70 19.63 24.78
C HIS A 691 1.80 21.05 25.38
N ALA A 692 2.94 21.41 25.98
CA ALA A 692 3.21 22.71 26.57
C ALA A 692 4.71 22.98 26.47
N ASP A 693 5.09 24.11 25.86
CA ASP A 693 6.50 24.50 25.75
C ASP A 693 6.99 25.06 27.10
N PRO A 694 8.27 24.83 27.50
CA PRO A 694 8.79 25.31 28.78
C PRO A 694 8.75 26.85 28.93
N GLU A 695 8.69 27.59 27.83
CA GLU A 695 8.62 29.06 27.83
C GLU A 695 7.23 29.59 28.23
N ASP A 696 6.16 28.83 27.94
CA ASP A 696 4.78 29.20 28.27
C ASP A 696 4.46 29.10 29.77
N LEU A 697 5.30 28.38 30.53
CA LEU A 697 5.13 28.12 31.96
C LEU A 697 5.75 29.21 32.85
N LYS A 698 6.36 30.25 32.28
CA LYS A 698 6.91 31.36 33.05
C LYS A 698 5.80 32.30 33.55
N PRO A 699 5.87 32.85 34.78
CA PRO A 699 4.83 33.75 35.32
C PRO A 699 4.63 35.06 34.54
N ASP A 700 5.53 35.38 33.62
CA ASP A 700 5.61 36.64 32.87
C ASP A 700 5.41 36.46 31.35
N SER A 701 4.95 35.29 30.87
CA SER A 701 4.65 35.09 29.45
C SER A 701 3.39 35.89 29.03
N MET A 702 3.59 36.93 28.22
CA MET A 702 2.54 37.57 27.42
C MET A 702 2.71 37.07 25.98
N GLY A 703 1.64 36.52 25.38
CA GLY A 703 1.69 35.92 24.05
C GLY A 703 2.19 36.89 22.97
N ASP A 704 3.07 36.40 22.10
CA ASP A 704 3.68 37.19 21.03
C ASP A 704 2.66 37.51 19.92
N GLY A 705 2.41 38.80 19.72
CA GLY A 705 1.53 39.30 18.66
C GLY A 705 2.20 39.31 17.28
N GLU A 706 1.38 39.40 16.23
CA GLU A 706 1.71 39.29 14.79
C GLU A 706 2.78 40.25 14.20
N SER A 707 3.55 41.00 15.01
CA SER A 707 4.48 42.03 14.52
C SER A 707 5.97 41.70 14.63
N GLU A 708 6.38 40.44 14.84
CA GLU A 708 7.81 40.05 14.85
C GLU A 708 8.31 39.40 13.55
N SER A 709 7.54 39.42 12.46
CA SER A 709 7.99 38.93 11.14
C SER A 709 8.98 39.85 10.41
N ALA A 710 9.46 40.93 11.06
CA ALA A 710 10.18 42.02 10.40
C ALA A 710 11.59 42.29 10.98
N ILE A 711 12.24 41.32 11.64
CA ILE A 711 13.61 41.47 12.13
C ILE A 711 14.55 40.55 11.32
N PRO A 712 15.62 41.09 10.71
CA PRO A 712 16.60 40.28 9.97
C PRO A 712 17.33 39.25 10.86
N GLU A 713 17.52 38.06 10.30
CA GLU A 713 17.99 36.84 10.94
C GLU A 713 19.38 36.96 11.63
N GLU A 714 20.24 37.85 11.14
CA GLU A 714 21.62 38.05 11.64
C GLU A 714 21.71 38.61 13.08
N TRP A 715 20.63 39.19 13.63
CA TRP A 715 20.63 39.76 14.98
C TRP A 715 20.12 38.80 16.06
N ARG A 716 19.52 37.66 15.69
CA ARG A 716 19.02 36.66 16.66
C ARG A 716 20.14 35.81 17.26
N GLU A 717 21.21 35.54 16.53
CA GLU A 717 22.22 34.53 16.93
C GLU A 717 23.31 35.04 17.88
N ARG A 718 23.46 36.35 18.11
CA ARG A 718 24.69 36.88 18.75
C ARG A 718 24.65 37.16 20.25
N ARG A 719 23.61 36.77 21.00
CA ARG A 719 23.52 37.17 22.42
C ARG A 719 23.15 36.09 23.44
N VAL A 720 23.04 34.81 23.07
CA VAL A 720 22.59 33.76 24.02
C VAL A 720 23.57 32.58 24.19
N ASP A 721 24.55 32.38 23.31
CA ASP A 721 25.30 31.11 23.31
C ASP A 721 26.50 31.03 24.26
N GLU A 722 27.21 32.13 24.53
CA GLU A 722 28.47 32.03 25.29
C GLU A 722 28.27 31.81 26.80
N ILE A 723 27.14 32.24 27.40
CA ILE A 723 26.89 32.10 28.85
C ILE A 723 26.22 30.75 29.18
N ARG A 724 25.52 30.15 28.21
CA ARG A 724 24.71 28.93 28.42
C ARG A 724 25.56 27.65 28.39
N GLN A 725 26.59 27.59 27.54
CA GLN A 725 27.43 26.39 27.40
C GLN A 725 28.29 26.09 28.65
N GLU A 726 28.94 27.10 29.22
CA GLU A 726 29.79 26.89 30.40
C GLU A 726 28.98 26.43 31.63
N THR A 727 27.75 26.93 31.77
CA THR A 727 26.84 26.54 32.85
C THR A 727 26.30 25.11 32.67
N LEU A 728 25.99 24.70 31.43
CA LEU A 728 25.49 23.34 31.12
C LEU A 728 26.55 22.25 31.35
N ASP A 729 27.82 22.52 31.06
CA ASP A 729 28.90 21.52 31.22
C ASP A 729 29.34 21.30 32.68
N VAL A 730 29.04 22.24 33.56
CA VAL A 730 29.19 22.06 35.02
C VAL A 730 28.01 21.24 35.57
N VAL A 731 26.78 21.49 35.09
CA VAL A 731 25.58 20.77 35.57
C VAL A 731 25.53 19.31 35.07
N LYS A 732 25.97 19.03 33.83
CA LYS A 732 26.13 17.65 33.30
C LYS A 732 27.07 16.79 34.16
N ARG A 733 28.03 17.39 34.86
CA ARG A 733 28.93 16.66 35.77
C ARG A 733 28.24 16.20 37.06
N VAL A 734 27.18 16.86 37.52
CA VAL A 734 26.58 16.64 38.84
C VAL A 734 25.16 16.03 38.78
N ALA A 735 24.39 16.23 37.70
CA ALA A 735 23.02 15.71 37.55
C ALA A 735 22.82 14.88 36.24
N SER A 736 21.76 14.06 36.18
CA SER A 736 21.36 13.28 34.98
C SER A 736 20.81 14.20 33.89
N LYS A 737 21.07 13.88 32.61
CA LYS A 737 20.62 14.69 31.46
C LYS A 737 19.10 14.91 31.46
N GLY A 738 18.33 13.90 31.87
CA GLY A 738 16.88 13.97 32.00
C GLY A 738 16.36 14.66 33.28
N TYR A 739 17.20 14.90 34.29
CA TYR A 739 16.78 15.49 35.58
C TYR A 739 16.80 17.03 35.60
N VAL A 740 17.55 17.69 34.71
CA VAL A 740 17.78 19.16 34.72
C VAL A 740 16.61 19.95 34.12
N ARG A 741 15.37 19.55 34.40
CA ARG A 741 14.18 20.30 33.98
C ARG A 741 13.70 21.33 35.01
N ASP A 742 14.19 21.27 36.26
CA ASP A 742 13.65 22.09 37.35
C ASP A 742 14.70 23.03 37.97
N ASN A 743 14.43 24.34 37.88
CA ASN A 743 15.01 25.49 38.61
C ASN A 743 16.37 25.33 39.32
N LEU A 744 17.48 25.29 38.56
CA LEU A 744 18.82 25.51 39.12
C LEU A 744 19.24 26.99 38.96
N VAL A 745 19.06 27.79 40.01
CA VAL A 745 19.61 29.15 40.08
C VAL A 745 20.97 29.10 40.79
N VAL A 746 22.05 29.32 40.04
CA VAL A 746 23.41 29.41 40.61
C VAL A 746 23.68 30.87 41.00
N PHE A 747 23.73 31.17 42.29
CA PHE A 747 24.18 32.48 42.78
C PHE A 747 25.71 32.53 42.80
N THR A 748 26.31 33.34 41.94
CA THR A 748 27.72 33.71 42.05
C THR A 748 27.86 34.91 42.98
N ASN A 749 28.31 34.68 44.22
CA ASN A 749 28.75 35.75 45.12
C ASN A 749 30.14 36.24 44.70
N ASN A 750 30.21 37.39 44.02
CA ASN A 750 31.42 38.20 43.97
C ASN A 750 31.12 39.56 44.60
N ALA A 751 31.64 39.78 45.81
CA ALA A 751 31.57 41.03 46.52
C ALA A 751 32.43 42.09 45.81
N THR A 752 31.87 43.28 45.52
CA THR A 752 32.26 44.60 46.08
C THR A 752 31.72 45.77 45.25
N GLN A 753 31.33 46.84 45.96
CA GLN A 753 30.96 48.20 45.50
C GLN A 753 29.53 48.45 44.98
N ALA A 754 28.62 48.78 45.89
CA ALA A 754 28.15 50.16 46.10
C ALA A 754 26.84 50.14 46.91
N ALA A 755 26.88 50.73 48.09
CA ALA A 755 25.75 50.91 48.98
C ALA A 755 24.78 51.98 48.45
N ALA A 756 23.46 51.77 48.62
CA ALA A 756 22.60 52.63 49.44
C ALA A 756 21.10 52.36 49.18
N GLY A 757 20.34 52.20 50.26
CA GLY A 757 19.02 52.84 50.36
C GLY A 757 17.77 51.97 50.28
N GLN A 758 17.19 51.72 51.48
CA GLN A 758 15.75 51.78 51.80
C GLN A 758 14.77 50.75 51.17
N GLN A 759 13.66 50.33 51.78
CA GLN A 759 13.15 50.23 53.16
C GLN A 759 11.74 49.59 53.02
N THR A 760 11.34 48.71 53.95
CA THR A 760 9.96 48.53 54.50
C THR A 760 8.82 47.92 53.62
N THR A 761 8.31 46.69 53.92
CA THR A 761 7.13 46.30 54.78
C THR A 761 5.74 46.42 54.09
N ILE A 762 4.65 45.66 54.28
CA ILE A 762 4.13 44.67 55.29
C ILE A 762 2.77 44.11 54.76
N SER A 763 2.42 42.83 55.10
CA SER A 763 1.10 42.17 55.44
C SER A 763 -0.26 42.59 54.79
N ALA A 764 -1.41 41.90 54.88
CA ALA A 764 -1.94 40.54 55.09
C ALA A 764 -3.49 40.65 55.13
N SER A 765 -4.21 39.51 54.97
CA SER A 765 -5.66 39.24 55.21
C SER A 765 -6.67 39.82 54.17
N GLY A 766 -7.76 39.17 53.75
CA GLY A 766 -8.42 37.88 54.06
C GLY A 766 -9.96 38.08 54.01
N GLN A 767 -10.75 37.19 53.36
CA GLN A 767 -12.16 36.89 53.69
C GLN A 767 -12.83 35.83 52.79
N GLN A 768 -13.65 34.97 53.40
CA GLN A 768 -14.58 33.96 52.85
C GLN A 768 -15.95 34.56 52.48
N LEU A 769 -16.76 33.90 51.63
CA LEU A 769 -18.17 33.53 51.90
C LEU A 769 -18.84 32.67 50.80
N GLU A 770 -19.88 31.96 51.23
CA GLU A 770 -20.56 30.77 50.65
C GLU A 770 -21.76 31.02 49.71
N ALA A 771 -22.31 29.90 49.21
CA ALA A 771 -23.35 29.66 48.21
C ALA A 771 -24.82 30.00 48.57
N ARG A 772 -25.70 29.99 47.53
CA ARG A 772 -27.15 29.75 47.61
C ARG A 772 -27.73 29.11 46.33
N ALA A 773 -28.74 28.26 46.51
CA ALA A 773 -29.55 27.58 45.48
C ALA A 773 -31.00 28.09 45.45
N ALA A 774 -31.73 27.93 44.32
CA ALA A 774 -33.17 27.64 44.24
C ALA A 774 -33.67 27.44 42.78
N SER A 775 -34.80 26.74 42.66
CA SER A 775 -35.41 25.94 41.58
C SER A 775 -36.55 26.58 40.76
N GLY A 776 -37.01 25.93 39.67
CA GLY A 776 -38.39 26.01 39.12
C GLY A 776 -38.64 25.22 37.81
N GLY A 777 -39.65 24.32 37.78
CA GLY A 777 -40.00 23.34 36.70
C GLY A 777 -40.78 23.91 35.49
N GLY A 778 -41.38 23.17 34.55
CA GLY A 778 -41.61 21.74 34.23
C GLY A 778 -42.47 21.65 32.95
N VAL A 779 -42.70 20.44 32.37
CA VAL A 779 -43.91 19.93 31.64
C VAL A 779 -43.54 18.64 30.87
N ALA A 780 -44.43 17.64 30.94
CA ALA A 780 -44.35 16.32 30.31
C ALA A 780 -45.41 16.13 29.20
N VAL A 781 -45.16 15.23 28.24
CA VAL A 781 -46.18 14.61 27.35
C VAL A 781 -45.84 13.11 27.16
N VAL A 782 -46.88 12.33 26.90
CA VAL A 782 -47.13 10.92 27.30
C VAL A 782 -46.96 9.90 26.15
N ALA A 783 -46.58 8.68 26.57
CA ALA A 783 -46.63 7.30 26.05
C ALA A 783 -47.38 6.89 24.77
N THR A 784 -46.85 5.85 24.11
CA THR A 784 -47.40 4.47 23.85
C THR A 784 -46.20 3.58 23.46
N GLY A 785 -46.01 2.30 23.75
CA GLY A 785 -46.80 1.21 24.33
C GLY A 785 -46.70 -0.01 23.40
N GLU A 786 -45.85 -1.01 23.69
CA GLU A 786 -46.15 -2.45 23.50
C GLU A 786 -44.99 -3.35 23.99
N ALA A 787 -45.39 -4.47 24.60
CA ALA A 787 -44.55 -5.40 25.33
C ALA A 787 -44.26 -6.66 24.52
N ALA A 788 -43.08 -7.25 24.71
CA ALA A 788 -42.87 -8.69 24.47
C ALA A 788 -41.91 -9.25 25.52
N VAL A 789 -42.47 -10.14 26.33
CA VAL A 789 -41.81 -10.92 27.37
C VAL A 789 -41.06 -12.07 26.69
N VAL A 790 -39.77 -12.23 26.93
CA VAL A 790 -39.06 -13.50 26.68
C VAL A 790 -38.36 -13.93 27.96
N ALA A 791 -38.63 -15.18 28.29
CA ALA A 791 -38.37 -15.84 29.56
C ALA A 791 -36.88 -15.87 29.94
N ALA A 792 -36.64 -15.64 31.23
CA ALA A 792 -35.39 -15.99 31.89
C ALA A 792 -35.26 -17.52 31.95
N VAL A 793 -34.21 -18.05 31.33
CA VAL A 793 -33.68 -19.39 31.65
C VAL A 793 -32.33 -19.19 32.32
N SER A 794 -32.33 -19.31 33.65
CA SER A 794 -31.12 -19.47 34.44
C SER A 794 -30.54 -20.86 34.19
N ALA A 795 -29.29 -20.93 33.71
CA ALA A 795 -28.46 -22.12 33.82
C ALA A 795 -27.16 -21.75 34.53
N ASN A 796 -27.01 -22.31 35.72
CA ASN A 796 -25.86 -22.15 36.59
C ASN A 796 -24.77 -23.18 36.20
N SER A 797 -23.51 -22.75 36.22
CA SER A 797 -22.28 -23.50 36.53
C SER A 797 -22.08 -24.91 35.93
N GLY A 798 -21.14 -25.04 34.97
CA GLY A 798 -20.54 -26.32 34.59
C GLY A 798 -19.45 -26.28 33.50
N SER A 799 -18.20 -26.51 33.91
CA SER A 799 -16.98 -26.83 33.12
C SER A 799 -16.15 -25.68 32.50
N ALA A 800 -14.91 -25.57 32.97
CA ALA A 800 -13.87 -24.66 32.46
C ALA A 800 -13.26 -25.12 31.11
N ALA A 801 -13.71 -26.24 30.54
CA ALA A 801 -13.20 -26.76 29.27
C ALA A 801 -13.87 -26.12 28.03
N GLY A 802 -15.16 -25.79 28.09
CA GLY A 802 -15.89 -25.19 26.96
C GLY A 802 -15.52 -23.73 26.66
N GLY A 803 -15.04 -22.98 27.66
CA GLY A 803 -14.66 -21.57 27.50
C GLY A 803 -13.40 -21.36 26.65
N MET A 804 -12.52 -22.36 26.57
CA MET A 804 -11.33 -22.32 25.73
C MET A 804 -11.69 -22.56 24.25
N GLN A 805 -12.63 -23.47 24.00
CA GLN A 805 -13.19 -23.76 22.67
C GLN A 805 -13.99 -22.57 22.11
N ALA A 806 -14.84 -21.93 22.93
CA ALA A 806 -15.60 -20.76 22.51
C ALA A 806 -14.71 -19.55 22.16
N ARG A 807 -13.60 -19.37 22.90
CA ARG A 807 -12.59 -18.32 22.62
C ARG A 807 -11.80 -18.60 21.34
N ALA A 808 -11.45 -19.85 21.07
CA ALA A 808 -10.79 -20.25 19.84
C ALA A 808 -11.71 -20.03 18.61
N VAL A 809 -12.99 -20.41 18.72
CA VAL A 809 -14.00 -20.19 17.67
C VAL A 809 -14.25 -18.69 17.43
N ALA A 810 -14.30 -17.88 18.49
CA ALA A 810 -14.46 -16.43 18.36
C ALA A 810 -13.27 -15.76 17.65
N ARG A 811 -12.03 -16.21 17.93
CA ARG A 811 -10.83 -15.74 17.24
C ARG A 811 -10.77 -16.17 15.77
N LEU A 812 -11.17 -17.40 15.48
CA LEU A 812 -11.27 -17.92 14.10
C LEU A 812 -12.28 -17.14 13.25
N LYS A 813 -13.38 -16.69 13.86
CA LYS A 813 -14.39 -15.83 13.21
C LYS A 813 -14.00 -14.36 13.15
N GLY A 814 -12.82 -13.98 13.65
CA GLY A 814 -12.32 -12.61 13.59
C GLY A 814 -13.04 -11.64 14.53
N TYR A 815 -13.67 -12.12 15.62
CA TYR A 815 -14.32 -11.26 16.60
C TYR A 815 -13.29 -10.57 17.48
N GLU A 816 -13.32 -9.24 17.49
CA GLU A 816 -12.40 -8.39 18.25
C GLU A 816 -12.76 -8.33 19.75
N GLY A 817 -13.97 -8.76 20.11
CA GLY A 817 -14.46 -8.75 21.50
C GLY A 817 -14.98 -7.38 21.96
N ASP A 818 -15.10 -6.42 21.05
CA ASP A 818 -15.79 -5.16 21.30
C ASP A 818 -17.32 -5.35 21.29
N PRO A 819 -18.07 -4.71 22.22
CA PRO A 819 -19.52 -4.72 22.17
C PRO A 819 -20.02 -3.78 21.07
N CYS A 820 -20.93 -4.26 20.23
CA CYS A 820 -21.62 -3.42 19.26
C CYS A 820 -22.37 -2.28 19.96
N PRO A 821 -22.18 -0.99 19.59
CA PRO A 821 -22.88 0.12 20.26
C PRO A 821 -24.40 0.08 20.12
N GLU A 822 -24.90 -0.50 19.03
CA GLU A 822 -26.33 -0.64 18.74
C GLU A 822 -26.98 -1.81 19.49
N CYS A 823 -26.44 -3.03 19.37
CA CYS A 823 -27.09 -4.24 19.90
C CYS A 823 -26.34 -4.93 21.06
N ALA A 824 -25.23 -4.34 21.52
CA ALA A 824 -24.37 -4.84 22.60
C ALA A 824 -23.80 -6.26 22.43
N ASN A 825 -23.90 -6.84 21.23
CA ASN A 825 -23.35 -8.16 20.96
C ASN A 825 -21.84 -8.08 20.68
N PHE A 826 -21.09 -9.12 21.02
CA PHE A 826 -19.63 -9.18 20.95
C PHE A 826 -19.11 -9.81 19.64
N THR A 827 -19.93 -9.74 18.60
CA THR A 827 -19.69 -10.31 17.27
C THR A 827 -19.16 -9.25 16.30
N MET A 828 -18.38 -8.29 16.81
CA MET A 828 -17.76 -7.22 16.02
C MET A 828 -16.55 -7.78 15.27
N VAL A 829 -16.61 -7.75 13.93
CA VAL A 829 -15.54 -8.20 13.02
C VAL A 829 -14.92 -7.00 12.33
N ARG A 830 -13.61 -7.03 12.14
CA ARG A 830 -12.87 -6.00 11.41
C ARG A 830 -13.19 -6.03 9.92
N ASN A 831 -13.66 -4.90 9.39
CA ASN A 831 -13.95 -4.68 7.98
C ASN A 831 -13.24 -3.40 7.50
N GLY A 832 -12.01 -3.54 7.01
CA GLY A 832 -11.14 -2.42 6.67
C GLY A 832 -10.66 -1.67 7.92
N VAL A 833 -10.90 -0.35 7.96
CA VAL A 833 -10.57 0.53 9.10
C VAL A 833 -11.68 0.55 10.16
N CYS A 834 -12.82 -0.06 9.87
CA CYS A 834 -14.04 -0.03 10.67
C CYS A 834 -14.35 -1.40 11.27
N LEU A 835 -15.25 -1.44 12.26
CA LEU A 835 -15.81 -2.70 12.75
C LEU A 835 -17.24 -2.86 12.26
N LYS A 836 -17.65 -4.08 11.96
CA LYS A 836 -19.02 -4.45 11.60
C LYS A 836 -19.56 -5.47 12.59
N CYS A 837 -20.77 -5.24 13.11
CA CYS A 837 -21.47 -6.21 13.94
C CYS A 837 -22.13 -7.27 13.06
N ASP A 838 -21.75 -8.54 13.19
CA ASP A 838 -22.40 -9.62 12.44
C ASP A 838 -23.82 -9.91 12.93
N SER A 839 -24.19 -9.47 14.14
CA SER A 839 -25.52 -9.72 14.69
C SER A 839 -26.57 -8.69 14.30
N CYS A 840 -26.21 -7.42 14.08
CA CYS A 840 -27.18 -6.38 13.69
C CYS A 840 -26.78 -5.60 12.42
N GLY A 841 -25.61 -5.85 11.85
CA GLY A 841 -25.12 -5.19 10.64
C GLY A 841 -24.60 -3.76 10.82
N SER A 842 -24.67 -3.20 12.03
CA SER A 842 -24.14 -1.87 12.34
C SER A 842 -22.62 -1.80 12.14
N THR A 843 -22.13 -0.64 11.71
CA THR A 843 -20.69 -0.38 11.53
C THR A 843 -20.23 0.75 12.44
N THR A 844 -19.01 0.65 12.96
CA THR A 844 -18.39 1.70 13.77
C THR A 844 -17.11 2.18 13.08
N GLY A 845 -17.02 3.50 12.84
CA GLY A 845 -15.83 4.14 12.31
C GLY A 845 -15.79 4.39 10.80
N CYS A 846 -16.87 4.14 10.05
CA CYS A 846 -16.96 4.47 8.63
C CYS A 846 -17.93 5.64 8.42
N SER A 847 -17.43 6.75 7.89
CA SER A 847 -18.22 7.80 7.23
C SER A 847 -18.30 7.52 5.75
#